data_AF-A0A1V5PI07-F1
#
_entry.id   AF-A0A1V5PI07-F1
#
_cell.length_a   1.000
_cell.length_b   1.000
_cell.length_c   1.000
_cell.angle_alpha   90.00
_cell.angle_beta   90.00
_cell.angle_gamma   90.00
#
_symmetry.space_group_name_H-M   'P 1'
#
loop_
_entity.id
_entity.type
_entity.pdbx_description
1 polymer ?
#
loop_
_entity_poly.entity_id
_entity_poly.type
_entity_poly.pdbx_seq_one_letter_code
_entity_poly.pdbx_strand_id
1 'polypeptide(L)'
;MGYPFFNHYAALPFYLSGGLTALGVSSILAIQATQTFGFILAALTVALWARRVYRKPQATLLAVAAYTFAPFHLVNVYVRGDSLSEFYAFIWYPLILWALDRAAERYTPWRVMLAALSYAALLLTHNVSALIFAPFALLYALLQQVGVSARQSEHGARTGALYFTSSVFRSATPFLLAFLITAWFWVPAIGETGYGQMGPEFTAGYFHYSNHFRGLNLVQRSFLFDYAVAGEAGVAGPFVMGLVQTVLALLGVGMLVWRIVKAKRRQHEMSGPENRNLDSVVRLSSTIHYAFILFGFCLSTFMITPLSSWLWEHLPLLEVTQFPWRFLSVQALFVALATAAIAGESENGQNTRLARRLSHSIRLVWRSARFAVPLLLVVLAALGSLHPERLWITSEDVTWNNLLLYEAFTGNIGTTIRYEYLPADVKPRLYISESVVDGVDMAKPIAGNGAALTATLLKRAPNRQEWQLALESAAPVAFPLNWWPGWQAQVGGGSAATYPMTGSGRLTVDLAAGEHTVALQLRNTPLRTVSVWISVLTLGVVGVWLWRGKRMANGWQPRGALLLGAFAMGISLLVPAVFARFPYRATPVSSFPALSAFDFIQAPYPHHEPVRFGPLLLEEAAATSGVTANALDIVAVPGEAITLGLRWRLMNTIPLTGTLRLVSPAEPRHDVPYALAEATFAVLPASHDGLGVAGVTLVLPPDLARGLYLLELRFYGPEGELQPQTLQGVGRGTLYIGAVRVRSNSQAGSVAPVAAQLGELTLHGVTPLSSSLDTLRLQVSWSVAAKTPRNWSLSLRLLDTDGRQLSQVDLQPGYGYLPTTLWQPGERVTDYPVLVLPEGLAPGAYTLRGIAYLEATMETAGEVDLPITITQMTLWDPRESCCEWQRRESRTLCQAEGVALTGLRVPEAQIEGVPLDFSAEWHASEDPLVDLRARWEVLDATGATVALHEGPLAPGSHTTMWSRLAWVRAPVTLEMPPQMLHGPYHLNLTLLADAAALQSCDLGALNITSRPRSFDLPTLAYPQQADFDAELRLLGYDFSDSSEALALTLWWQAQAVPSHDYKRFVHVLAPSGEIVVQDDAMPRDWTYPTSWWVAGEVVSETITLAVPPGEYRVGVGWYDGASGITLPATDDAGAPWADNRVILDEALLRR
;
A
#
# COMPACT_ATOMS: atom_id res chain seq x y z
N MET A 1 -2.33 -5.85 -18.43
CA MET A 1 -2.22 -6.43 -17.08
C MET A 1 -2.58 -7.92 -17.04
N GLY A 2 -3.74 -8.37 -17.55
CA GLY A 2 -4.03 -9.82 -17.69
C GLY A 2 -4.85 -10.47 -16.56
N TYR A 3 -5.34 -9.69 -15.58
CA TYR A 3 -6.22 -10.19 -14.51
C TYR A 3 -7.64 -9.61 -14.63
N PRO A 4 -8.67 -10.29 -14.10
CA PRO A 4 -10.07 -9.94 -14.28
C PRO A 4 -10.57 -8.96 -13.21
N PHE A 5 -10.05 -7.74 -13.22
CA PHE A 5 -10.32 -6.70 -12.21
C PHE A 5 -11.80 -6.54 -11.81
N PHE A 6 -12.72 -6.46 -12.78
CA PHE A 6 -14.15 -6.26 -12.53
C PHE A 6 -14.89 -7.47 -11.93
N ASN A 7 -14.20 -8.60 -11.71
CA ASN A 7 -14.73 -9.70 -10.90
C ASN A 7 -14.46 -9.51 -9.40
N HIS A 8 -13.57 -8.58 -9.02
CA HIS A 8 -13.20 -8.31 -7.63
C HIS A 8 -13.64 -6.92 -7.18
N TYR A 9 -13.56 -5.94 -8.08
CA TYR A 9 -13.99 -4.57 -7.81
C TYR A 9 -15.38 -4.28 -8.40
N ALA A 10 -16.30 -3.78 -7.56
CA ALA A 10 -17.67 -3.47 -7.93
C ALA A 10 -17.74 -2.34 -8.98
N ALA A 11 -18.29 -2.65 -10.15
CA ALA A 11 -18.06 -1.85 -11.36
C ALA A 11 -19.30 -1.10 -11.88
N LEU A 12 -20.47 -1.21 -11.23
CA LEU A 12 -21.73 -0.73 -11.80
C LEU A 12 -21.71 0.73 -12.32
N PRO A 13 -21.19 1.73 -11.57
CA PRO A 13 -21.12 3.10 -12.10
C PRO A 13 -20.10 3.26 -13.24
N PHE A 14 -19.04 2.45 -13.27
CA PHE A 14 -18.05 2.45 -14.36
C PHE A 14 -18.62 1.87 -15.65
N TYR A 15 -19.51 0.88 -15.59
CA TYR A 15 -20.22 0.40 -16.77
C TYR A 15 -21.12 1.47 -17.40
N LEU A 16 -21.71 2.36 -16.59
CA LEU A 16 -22.47 3.49 -17.12
C LEU A 16 -21.55 4.48 -17.86
N SER A 17 -20.45 4.91 -17.23
CA SER A 17 -19.49 5.82 -17.85
C SER A 17 -18.83 5.20 -19.09
N GLY A 18 -18.33 3.97 -18.99
CA GLY A 18 -17.74 3.24 -20.11
C GLY A 18 -18.73 2.95 -21.23
N GLY A 19 -20.01 2.69 -20.90
CA GLY A 19 -21.09 2.54 -21.88
C GLY A 19 -21.36 3.83 -22.65
N LEU A 20 -21.38 4.99 -21.98
CA LEU A 20 -21.49 6.28 -22.66
C LEU A 20 -20.28 6.54 -23.58
N THR A 21 -19.08 6.16 -23.14
CA THR A 21 -17.86 6.27 -23.96
C THR A 21 -17.90 5.34 -25.17
N ALA A 22 -18.38 4.11 -25.01
CA ALA A 22 -18.60 3.19 -26.13
C ALA A 22 -19.64 3.71 -27.14
N LEU A 23 -20.57 4.58 -26.71
CA LEU A 23 -21.53 5.28 -27.56
C LEU A 23 -20.97 6.57 -28.20
N GLY A 24 -19.69 6.89 -27.98
CA GLY A 24 -19.01 8.05 -28.57
C GLY A 24 -19.03 9.33 -27.72
N VAL A 25 -19.54 9.29 -26.48
CA VAL A 25 -19.39 10.41 -25.53
C VAL A 25 -17.96 10.45 -25.03
N SER A 26 -17.32 11.62 -24.96
CA SER A 26 -15.95 11.68 -24.44
C SER A 26 -15.87 11.22 -22.99
N SER A 27 -14.74 10.61 -22.59
CA SER A 27 -14.54 10.05 -21.25
C SER A 27 -14.80 11.06 -20.13
N ILE A 28 -14.32 12.30 -20.28
CA ILE A 28 -14.55 13.40 -19.32
C ILE A 28 -16.04 13.68 -19.17
N LEU A 29 -16.75 13.89 -20.30
CA LEU A 29 -18.18 14.18 -20.27
C LEU A 29 -18.99 13.00 -19.73
N ALA A 30 -18.60 11.77 -20.07
CA ALA A 30 -19.23 10.55 -19.58
C ALA A 30 -19.13 10.42 -18.06
N ILE A 31 -17.96 10.72 -17.46
CA ILE A 31 -17.78 10.71 -16.00
C ILE A 31 -18.62 11.82 -15.34
N GLN A 32 -18.57 13.04 -15.87
CA GLN A 32 -19.37 14.17 -15.34
C GLN A 32 -20.87 13.90 -15.41
N ALA A 33 -21.35 13.31 -16.51
CA ALA A 33 -22.74 12.89 -16.68
C ALA A 33 -23.10 11.77 -15.69
N THR A 34 -22.20 10.81 -15.48
CA THR A 34 -22.37 9.74 -14.49
C THR A 34 -22.47 10.31 -13.08
N GLN A 35 -21.62 11.26 -12.68
CA GLN A 35 -21.71 11.92 -11.38
C GLN A 35 -23.02 12.71 -11.22
N THR A 36 -23.40 13.50 -12.23
CA THR A 36 -24.65 14.26 -12.24
C THR A 36 -25.88 13.35 -12.11
N PHE A 37 -25.87 12.23 -12.83
CA PHE A 37 -26.95 11.24 -12.78
C PHE A 37 -27.05 10.60 -11.39
N GLY A 38 -25.92 10.31 -10.75
CA GLY A 38 -25.88 9.79 -9.38
C GLY A 38 -26.52 10.73 -8.36
N PHE A 39 -26.21 12.03 -8.42
CA PHE A 39 -26.84 13.03 -7.55
C PHE A 39 -28.36 13.11 -7.74
N ILE A 40 -28.82 13.10 -8.99
CA ILE A 40 -30.25 13.14 -9.32
C ILE A 40 -30.95 11.88 -8.78
N LEU A 41 -30.37 10.69 -8.99
CA LEU A 41 -30.94 9.45 -8.48
C LEU A 41 -30.96 9.39 -6.95
N ALA A 42 -29.89 9.84 -6.26
CA ALA A 42 -29.86 9.93 -4.81
C ALA A 42 -30.94 10.89 -4.27
N ALA A 43 -31.12 12.04 -4.92
CA ALA A 43 -32.19 13.00 -4.60
C ALA A 43 -33.59 12.40 -4.81
N LEU A 44 -33.82 11.69 -5.92
CA LEU A 44 -35.11 11.06 -6.21
C LEU A 44 -35.44 9.95 -5.20
N THR A 45 -34.48 9.09 -4.88
CA THR A 45 -34.67 7.94 -3.99
C THR A 45 -34.89 8.36 -2.54
N VAL A 46 -34.14 9.34 -2.02
CA VAL A 46 -34.42 9.91 -0.69
C VAL A 46 -35.79 10.61 -0.65
N ALA A 47 -36.21 11.27 -1.74
CA ALA A 47 -37.54 11.85 -1.82
C ALA A 47 -38.65 10.79 -1.73
N LEU A 48 -38.48 9.61 -2.36
CA LEU A 48 -39.44 8.51 -2.29
C LEU A 48 -39.66 8.04 -0.84
N TRP A 49 -38.57 7.86 -0.09
CA TRP A 49 -38.65 7.42 1.31
C TRP A 49 -39.15 8.54 2.23
N ALA A 50 -38.62 9.76 2.11
CA ALA A 50 -39.04 10.91 2.91
C ALA A 50 -40.54 11.24 2.75
N ARG A 51 -41.10 11.09 1.54
CA ARG A 51 -42.55 11.22 1.30
C ARG A 51 -43.36 10.21 2.11
N ARG A 52 -42.84 9.00 2.34
CA ARG A 52 -43.51 8.01 3.17
C ARG A 52 -43.43 8.31 4.65
N VAL A 53 -42.27 8.76 5.12
CA VAL A 53 -42.04 9.11 6.52
C VAL A 53 -42.87 10.35 6.91
N TYR A 54 -42.81 11.42 6.12
CA TYR A 54 -43.36 12.72 6.50
C TYR A 54 -44.67 13.11 5.83
N ARG A 55 -44.98 12.57 4.64
CA ARG A 55 -46.17 12.90 3.84
C ARG A 55 -46.37 14.41 3.58
N LYS A 56 -45.28 15.18 3.60
CA LYS A 56 -45.27 16.64 3.39
C LYS A 56 -44.21 17.03 2.35
N PRO A 57 -44.54 17.91 1.39
CA PRO A 57 -43.61 18.31 0.34
C PRO A 57 -42.41 19.10 0.90
N GLN A 58 -42.62 19.98 1.88
CA GLN A 58 -41.56 20.79 2.50
C GLN A 58 -40.52 19.93 3.23
N ALA A 59 -40.97 18.97 4.06
CA ALA A 59 -40.08 18.02 4.71
C ALA A 59 -39.34 17.13 3.71
N THR A 60 -40.02 16.72 2.62
CA THR A 60 -39.38 15.96 1.54
C THR A 60 -38.26 16.77 0.88
N LEU A 61 -38.51 18.03 0.52
CA LEU A 61 -37.54 18.89 -0.15
C LEU A 61 -36.35 19.22 0.77
N LEU A 62 -36.61 19.40 2.07
CA LEU A 62 -35.53 19.59 3.06
C LEU A 62 -34.69 18.32 3.23
N ALA A 63 -35.29 17.13 3.21
CA ALA A 63 -34.54 15.87 3.20
C ALA A 63 -33.66 15.73 1.95
N VAL A 64 -34.20 16.09 0.78
CA VAL A 64 -33.45 16.06 -0.48
C VAL A 64 -32.24 16.99 -0.40
N ALA A 65 -32.43 18.25 0.00
CA ALA A 65 -31.32 19.19 0.11
C ALA A 65 -30.27 18.76 1.15
N ALA A 66 -30.69 18.32 2.34
CA ALA A 66 -29.78 17.83 3.37
C ALA A 66 -29.00 16.57 2.95
N TYR A 67 -29.55 15.74 2.06
CA TYR A 67 -28.89 14.54 1.56
C TYR A 67 -27.97 14.81 0.37
N THR A 68 -28.41 15.64 -0.58
CA THR A 68 -27.61 16.04 -1.75
C THR A 68 -26.40 16.87 -1.34
N PHE A 69 -26.58 17.83 -0.41
CA PHE A 69 -25.53 18.71 0.10
C PHE A 69 -24.95 18.22 1.44
N ALA A 70 -25.09 16.93 1.75
CA ALA A 70 -24.35 16.35 2.86
C ALA A 70 -22.85 16.48 2.55
N PRO A 71 -22.02 17.03 3.46
CA PRO A 71 -20.61 17.27 3.15
C PRO A 71 -19.87 16.03 2.65
N PHE A 72 -20.08 14.88 3.29
CA PHE A 72 -19.46 13.62 2.87
C PHE A 72 -19.89 13.15 1.46
N HIS A 73 -21.10 13.50 1.01
CA HIS A 73 -21.56 13.22 -0.35
C HIS A 73 -20.77 14.04 -1.38
N LEU A 74 -20.47 15.30 -1.05
CA LEU A 74 -19.67 16.21 -1.87
C LEU A 74 -18.18 15.85 -1.82
N VAL A 75 -17.66 15.41 -0.67
CA VAL A 75 -16.28 14.91 -0.50
C VAL A 75 -15.97 13.75 -1.44
N ASN A 76 -16.91 12.80 -1.61
CA ASN A 76 -16.71 11.67 -2.52
C ASN A 76 -16.53 12.10 -4.00
N VAL A 77 -17.03 13.27 -4.39
CA VAL A 77 -16.94 13.78 -5.77
C VAL A 77 -15.80 14.79 -5.93
N TYR A 78 -15.69 15.77 -5.03
CA TYR A 78 -14.80 16.92 -5.22
C TYR A 78 -13.46 16.82 -4.48
N VAL A 79 -13.35 15.96 -3.47
CA VAL A 79 -12.12 15.78 -2.70
C VAL A 79 -11.44 14.48 -3.08
N ARG A 80 -12.19 13.37 -3.13
CA ARG A 80 -11.65 12.05 -3.43
C ARG A 80 -11.62 11.77 -4.93
N GLY A 81 -12.71 12.08 -5.65
CA GLY A 81 -12.82 11.95 -7.11
C GLY A 81 -12.82 10.51 -7.66
N ASP A 82 -12.04 9.61 -7.05
CA ASP A 82 -11.90 8.17 -7.32
C ASP A 82 -13.04 7.32 -6.74
N SER A 83 -13.81 7.89 -5.81
CA SER A 83 -14.76 7.16 -4.96
C SER A 83 -16.16 7.09 -5.56
N LEU A 84 -16.23 6.93 -6.88
CA LEU A 84 -17.47 6.92 -7.66
C LEU A 84 -18.45 5.83 -7.17
N SER A 85 -17.93 4.68 -6.75
CA SER A 85 -18.71 3.58 -6.18
C SER A 85 -19.37 3.95 -4.85
N GLU A 86 -18.62 4.55 -3.90
CA GLU A 86 -19.20 5.00 -2.62
C GLU A 86 -20.18 6.16 -2.82
N PHE A 87 -19.90 7.06 -3.77
CA PHE A 87 -20.83 8.11 -4.20
C PHE A 87 -22.17 7.51 -4.69
N TYR A 88 -22.15 6.51 -5.56
CA TYR A 88 -23.37 5.84 -6.04
C TYR A 88 -24.12 5.05 -4.95
N ALA A 89 -23.44 4.64 -3.86
CA ALA A 89 -24.09 3.96 -2.74
C ALA A 89 -25.24 4.78 -2.12
N PHE A 90 -25.16 6.12 -2.19
CA PHE A 90 -26.20 7.04 -1.72
C PHE A 90 -27.55 6.87 -2.42
N ILE A 91 -27.58 6.33 -3.64
CA ILE A 91 -28.83 6.03 -4.35
C ILE A 91 -29.56 4.88 -3.63
N TRP A 92 -28.81 3.88 -3.21
CA TRP A 92 -29.37 2.60 -2.82
C TRP A 92 -29.86 2.60 -1.39
N TYR A 93 -29.22 3.30 -0.44
CA TYR A 93 -29.66 3.31 0.96
C TYR A 93 -31.14 3.69 1.13
N PRO A 94 -31.63 4.86 0.65
CA PRO A 94 -33.05 5.21 0.75
C PRO A 94 -33.94 4.33 -0.13
N LEU A 95 -33.46 3.86 -1.31
CA LEU A 95 -34.25 3.01 -2.19
C LEU A 95 -34.52 1.64 -1.57
N ILE A 96 -33.53 1.03 -0.91
CA ILE A 96 -33.65 -0.23 -0.17
C ILE A 96 -34.70 -0.08 0.94
N LEU A 97 -34.61 0.96 1.78
CA LEU A 97 -35.58 1.18 2.85
C LEU A 97 -36.98 1.43 2.29
N TRP A 98 -37.11 2.20 1.21
CA TRP A 98 -38.40 2.41 0.56
C TRP A 98 -38.97 1.13 -0.06
N ALA A 99 -38.14 0.30 -0.70
CA ALA A 99 -38.55 -0.95 -1.33
C ALA A 99 -38.96 -2.00 -0.28
N LEU A 100 -38.22 -2.11 0.82
CA LEU A 100 -38.57 -2.95 1.98
C LEU A 100 -39.90 -2.50 2.59
N ASP A 101 -40.11 -1.19 2.73
CA ASP A 101 -41.38 -0.61 3.19
C ASP A 101 -42.55 -0.96 2.24
N ARG A 102 -42.32 -0.98 0.91
CA ARG A 102 -43.34 -1.45 -0.06
C ARG A 102 -43.59 -2.95 0.05
N ALA A 103 -42.55 -3.76 0.18
CA ALA A 103 -42.66 -5.22 0.31
C ALA A 103 -43.39 -5.64 1.59
N ALA A 104 -43.14 -4.93 2.70
CA ALA A 104 -43.84 -5.15 3.96
C ALA A 104 -45.34 -4.82 3.85
N GLU A 105 -45.72 -3.73 3.19
CA GLU A 105 -47.13 -3.36 3.01
C GLU A 105 -47.95 -4.40 2.24
N ARG A 106 -47.37 -4.97 1.18
CA ARG A 106 -47.97 -6.07 0.41
C ARG A 106 -46.85 -6.96 -0.09
N TYR A 107 -46.85 -8.19 0.40
CA TYR A 107 -45.87 -9.19 0.02
C TYR A 107 -46.20 -9.77 -1.36
N THR A 108 -45.79 -9.06 -2.41
CA THR A 108 -45.94 -9.50 -3.81
C THR A 108 -44.57 -9.80 -4.43
N PRO A 109 -44.50 -10.72 -5.41
CA PRO A 109 -43.25 -11.07 -6.07
C PRO A 109 -42.46 -9.86 -6.59
N TRP A 110 -43.16 -8.92 -7.21
CA TRP A 110 -42.56 -7.69 -7.75
C TRP A 110 -41.97 -6.76 -6.70
N ARG A 111 -42.60 -6.63 -5.52
CA ARG A 111 -42.12 -5.74 -4.45
C ARG A 111 -40.92 -6.35 -3.73
N VAL A 112 -40.94 -7.66 -3.50
CA VAL A 112 -39.79 -8.39 -2.98
C VAL A 112 -38.62 -8.32 -3.96
N MET A 113 -38.88 -8.49 -5.26
CA MET A 113 -37.87 -8.34 -6.30
C MET A 113 -37.29 -6.94 -6.36
N LEU A 114 -38.11 -5.90 -6.20
CA LEU A 114 -37.62 -4.52 -6.14
C LEU A 114 -36.67 -4.30 -4.97
N ALA A 115 -36.98 -4.85 -3.79
CA ALA A 115 -36.09 -4.80 -2.63
C ALA A 115 -34.80 -5.60 -2.87
N ALA A 116 -34.91 -6.81 -3.45
CA ALA A 116 -33.77 -7.65 -3.80
C ALA A 116 -32.84 -6.97 -4.81
N LEU A 117 -33.39 -6.42 -5.90
CA LEU A 117 -32.61 -5.71 -6.92
C LEU A 117 -31.99 -4.42 -6.40
N SER A 118 -32.64 -3.72 -5.46
CA SER A 118 -32.07 -2.52 -4.85
C SER A 118 -30.85 -2.85 -3.97
N TYR A 119 -30.90 -3.95 -3.21
CA TYR A 119 -29.76 -4.42 -2.42
C TYR A 119 -28.68 -5.04 -3.31
N ALA A 120 -29.05 -5.83 -4.32
CA ALA A 120 -28.12 -6.36 -5.33
C ALA A 120 -27.37 -5.25 -6.07
N ALA A 121 -28.05 -4.15 -6.41
CA ALA A 121 -27.41 -3.00 -7.04
C ALA A 121 -26.41 -2.32 -6.10
N LEU A 122 -26.67 -2.26 -4.78
CA LEU A 122 -25.69 -1.78 -3.81
C LEU A 122 -24.47 -2.70 -3.75
N LEU A 123 -24.64 -4.03 -3.74
CA LEU A 123 -23.53 -5.00 -3.81
C LEU A 123 -22.69 -4.77 -5.06
N LEU A 124 -23.31 -4.65 -6.24
CA LEU A 124 -22.61 -4.43 -7.51
C LEU A 124 -22.04 -3.00 -7.67
N THR A 125 -22.42 -2.08 -6.78
CA THR A 125 -21.91 -0.71 -6.74
C THR A 125 -20.71 -0.60 -5.82
N HIS A 126 -20.83 -1.05 -4.56
CA HIS A 126 -19.78 -0.91 -3.56
C HIS A 126 -19.94 -1.92 -2.41
N ASN A 127 -19.07 -2.92 -2.36
CA ASN A 127 -19.11 -4.05 -1.41
C ASN A 127 -19.08 -3.59 0.05
N VAL A 128 -18.19 -2.64 0.36
CA VAL A 128 -18.02 -2.12 1.72
C VAL A 128 -19.29 -1.39 2.19
N SER A 129 -19.91 -0.59 1.32
CA SER A 129 -21.19 0.07 1.65
C SER A 129 -22.34 -0.93 1.83
N ALA A 130 -22.35 -2.01 1.05
CA ALA A 130 -23.32 -3.10 1.20
C ALA A 130 -23.19 -3.80 2.56
N LEU A 131 -21.95 -4.08 2.99
CA LEU A 131 -21.62 -4.65 4.29
C LEU A 131 -22.05 -3.73 5.43
N ILE A 132 -21.63 -2.45 5.39
CA ILE A 132 -21.97 -1.44 6.41
C ILE A 132 -23.49 -1.25 6.54
N PHE A 133 -24.23 -1.24 5.43
CA PHE A 133 -25.66 -0.96 5.44
C PHE A 133 -26.54 -2.19 5.70
N ALA A 134 -26.01 -3.42 5.55
CA ALA A 134 -26.78 -4.65 5.73
C ALA A 134 -27.52 -4.74 7.09
N PRO A 135 -26.89 -4.44 8.24
CA PRO A 135 -27.55 -4.51 9.54
C PRO A 135 -28.70 -3.50 9.66
N PHE A 136 -28.55 -2.30 9.11
CA PHE A 136 -29.60 -1.27 9.11
C PHE A 136 -30.80 -1.71 8.25
N ALA A 137 -30.54 -2.23 7.06
CA ALA A 137 -31.58 -2.71 6.15
C ALA A 137 -32.34 -3.92 6.72
N LEU A 138 -31.62 -4.89 7.31
CA LEU A 138 -32.22 -6.07 7.93
C LEU A 138 -33.07 -5.69 9.15
N LEU A 139 -32.55 -4.83 10.03
CA LEU A 139 -33.31 -4.32 11.18
C LEU A 139 -34.57 -3.60 10.72
N TYR A 140 -34.47 -2.75 9.69
CA TYR A 140 -35.64 -2.07 9.14
C TYR A 140 -36.68 -3.04 8.58
N ALA A 141 -36.26 -4.07 7.85
CA ALA A 141 -37.15 -5.10 7.33
C ALA A 141 -37.90 -5.81 8.47
N LEU A 142 -37.21 -6.15 9.57
CA LEU A 142 -37.82 -6.76 10.75
C LEU A 142 -38.80 -5.83 11.46
N LEU A 143 -38.44 -4.56 11.69
CA LEU A 143 -39.30 -3.58 12.35
C LEU A 143 -40.59 -3.32 11.56
N GLN A 144 -40.55 -3.33 10.23
CA GLN A 144 -41.75 -3.15 9.41
C GLN A 144 -42.72 -4.33 9.51
N GLN A 145 -42.26 -5.54 9.81
CA GLN A 145 -43.15 -6.69 10.05
C GLN A 145 -43.96 -6.52 11.35
N VAL A 146 -43.40 -5.85 12.37
CA VAL A 146 -44.13 -5.54 13.62
C VAL A 146 -45.33 -4.65 13.33
N GLY A 147 -45.14 -3.62 12.49
CA GLY A 147 -46.22 -2.72 12.07
C GLY A 147 -47.32 -3.41 11.24
N VAL A 148 -46.96 -4.44 10.46
CA VAL A 148 -47.90 -5.26 9.67
C VAL A 148 -48.62 -6.28 10.53
N SER A 149 -47.93 -6.92 11.47
CA SER A 149 -48.49 -7.85 12.45
C SER A 149 -49.59 -7.18 13.28
N ALA A 150 -49.36 -5.94 13.71
CA ALA A 150 -50.37 -5.14 14.42
C ALA A 150 -51.65 -4.93 13.59
N ARG A 151 -51.53 -4.75 12.25
CA ARG A 151 -52.67 -4.63 11.33
C ARG A 151 -53.43 -5.94 11.12
N GLN A 152 -52.73 -7.07 11.12
CA GLN A 152 -53.33 -8.39 10.86
C GLN A 152 -53.91 -9.03 12.13
N SER A 153 -53.35 -8.74 13.30
CA SER A 153 -53.92 -9.16 14.60
C SER A 153 -55.33 -8.59 14.82
N GLU A 154 -55.69 -7.47 14.21
CA GLU A 154 -57.05 -6.92 14.22
C GLU A 154 -58.06 -7.78 13.41
N HIS A 155 -57.59 -8.69 12.54
CA HIS A 155 -58.44 -9.53 11.67
C HIS A 155 -58.47 -11.02 12.07
N GLY A 156 -58.03 -11.38 13.28
CA GLY A 156 -58.36 -12.69 13.90
C GLY A 156 -57.59 -13.93 13.43
N ALA A 157 -56.34 -13.82 12.95
CA ALA A 157 -55.53 -14.98 12.53
C ALA A 157 -54.44 -15.40 13.56
N ARG A 158 -54.16 -16.71 13.59
CA ARG A 158 -53.54 -17.55 14.64
C ARG A 158 -52.03 -17.34 14.98
N THR A 159 -51.71 -17.67 16.24
CA THR A 159 -50.48 -18.24 16.86
C THR A 159 -49.09 -17.61 16.58
N GLY A 160 -48.49 -17.06 17.64
CA GLY A 160 -47.29 -16.21 17.62
C GLY A 160 -45.95 -16.81 17.14
N ALA A 161 -45.78 -18.14 17.13
CA ALA A 161 -44.50 -18.76 16.71
C ALA A 161 -44.39 -18.98 15.18
N LEU A 162 -45.47 -19.46 14.54
CA LEU A 162 -45.54 -19.65 13.08
C LEU A 162 -45.57 -18.31 12.33
N TYR A 163 -46.17 -17.28 12.95
CA TYR A 163 -46.18 -15.93 12.37
C TYR A 163 -44.77 -15.30 12.43
N PHE A 164 -44.09 -15.40 13.57
CA PHE A 164 -42.73 -14.89 13.75
C PHE A 164 -41.74 -15.52 12.75
N THR A 165 -41.74 -16.84 12.62
CA THR A 165 -40.91 -17.56 11.63
C THR A 165 -41.24 -17.11 10.21
N SER A 166 -42.51 -17.00 9.84
CA SER A 166 -42.91 -16.51 8.51
C SER A 166 -42.47 -15.05 8.24
N SER A 167 -42.48 -14.18 9.26
CA SER A 167 -42.02 -12.79 9.17
C SER A 167 -40.51 -12.70 8.98
N VAL A 168 -39.73 -13.52 9.68
CA VAL A 168 -38.27 -13.60 9.50
C VAL A 168 -37.92 -14.06 8.08
N PHE A 169 -38.56 -15.13 7.59
CA PHE A 169 -38.37 -15.60 6.22
C PHE A 169 -38.73 -14.52 5.19
N ARG A 170 -39.87 -13.84 5.36
CA ARG A 170 -40.29 -12.74 4.46
C ARG A 170 -39.30 -11.58 4.44
N SER A 171 -38.74 -11.23 5.60
CA SER A 171 -37.73 -10.16 5.71
C SER A 171 -36.36 -10.57 5.17
N ALA A 172 -35.98 -11.84 5.28
CA ALA A 172 -34.71 -12.35 4.76
C ALA A 172 -34.73 -12.59 3.23
N THR A 173 -35.90 -12.91 2.66
CA THR A 173 -36.05 -13.29 1.24
C THR A 173 -35.41 -12.27 0.26
N PRO A 174 -35.64 -10.94 0.38
CA PRO A 174 -35.01 -9.98 -0.53
C PRO A 174 -33.48 -10.03 -0.50
N PHE A 175 -32.89 -10.19 0.69
CA PHE A 175 -31.44 -10.26 0.86
C PHE A 175 -30.87 -11.55 0.28
N LEU A 176 -31.49 -12.71 0.59
CA LEU A 176 -31.09 -14.00 0.01
C LEU A 176 -31.14 -13.97 -1.52
N LEU A 177 -32.23 -13.43 -2.10
CA LEU A 177 -32.33 -13.27 -3.54
C LEU A 177 -31.26 -12.34 -4.09
N ALA A 178 -30.96 -11.23 -3.42
CA ALA A 178 -29.89 -10.32 -3.83
C ALA A 178 -28.52 -11.02 -3.86
N PHE A 179 -28.18 -11.77 -2.81
CA PHE A 179 -26.94 -12.56 -2.75
C PHE A 179 -26.88 -13.62 -3.85
N LEU A 180 -27.97 -14.32 -4.13
CA LEU A 180 -28.00 -15.36 -5.17
C LEU A 180 -27.91 -14.77 -6.58
N ILE A 181 -28.63 -13.67 -6.85
CA ILE A 181 -28.60 -12.97 -8.15
C ILE A 181 -27.20 -12.38 -8.43
N THR A 182 -26.47 -12.00 -7.39
CA THR A 182 -25.12 -11.42 -7.51
C THR A 182 -24.01 -12.41 -7.20
N ALA A 183 -24.32 -13.70 -7.05
CA ALA A 183 -23.33 -14.74 -6.74
C ALA A 183 -22.17 -14.77 -7.74
N TRP A 184 -22.46 -14.55 -9.03
CA TRP A 184 -21.43 -14.44 -10.09
C TRP A 184 -20.32 -13.43 -9.81
N PHE A 185 -20.56 -12.44 -8.94
CA PHE A 185 -19.62 -11.38 -8.59
C PHE A 185 -19.01 -11.59 -7.19
N TRP A 186 -19.81 -11.69 -6.12
CA TRP A 186 -19.23 -11.70 -4.76
C TRP A 186 -18.57 -13.03 -4.40
N VAL A 187 -19.04 -14.16 -4.94
CA VAL A 187 -18.45 -15.48 -4.66
C VAL A 187 -17.01 -15.56 -5.17
N PRO A 188 -16.69 -15.25 -6.44
CA PRO A 188 -15.30 -15.21 -6.87
C PRO A 188 -14.52 -14.05 -6.22
N ALA A 189 -15.14 -12.90 -5.96
CA ALA A 189 -14.45 -11.79 -5.29
C ALA A 189 -13.87 -12.19 -3.92
N ILE A 190 -14.54 -13.08 -3.18
CA ILE A 190 -14.08 -13.61 -1.89
C ILE A 190 -13.25 -14.89 -2.06
N GLY A 191 -13.72 -15.84 -2.86
CA GLY A 191 -13.09 -17.16 -2.97
C GLY A 191 -11.78 -17.18 -3.77
N GLU A 192 -11.44 -16.09 -4.46
CA GLU A 192 -10.24 -15.95 -5.28
C GLU A 192 -9.31 -14.83 -4.78
N THR A 193 -9.51 -14.31 -3.55
CA THR A 193 -8.67 -13.25 -2.97
C THR A 193 -7.19 -13.63 -2.89
N GLY A 194 -6.89 -14.90 -2.58
CA GLY A 194 -5.52 -15.41 -2.49
C GLY A 194 -4.72 -15.40 -3.79
N TYR A 195 -5.36 -15.13 -4.94
CA TYR A 195 -4.65 -14.95 -6.21
C TYR A 195 -4.16 -13.52 -6.43
N GLY A 196 -4.69 -12.54 -5.68
CA GLY A 196 -4.22 -11.17 -5.68
C GLY A 196 -3.30 -10.86 -4.49
N GLN A 197 -2.79 -9.64 -4.41
CA GLN A 197 -1.95 -9.16 -3.30
C GLN A 197 -2.78 -8.54 -2.14
N MET A 198 -4.01 -9.02 -1.92
CA MET A 198 -4.88 -8.62 -0.81
C MET A 198 -4.46 -9.28 0.52
N GLY A 199 -3.21 -9.06 0.95
CA GLY A 199 -2.63 -9.55 2.21
C GLY A 199 -2.86 -8.62 3.42
N PRO A 200 -2.18 -8.85 4.56
CA PRO A 200 -2.30 -8.03 5.77
C PRO A 200 -2.06 -6.54 5.54
N GLU A 201 -1.27 -6.18 4.53
CA GLU A 201 -1.03 -4.80 4.11
C GLU A 201 -2.31 -4.04 3.73
N PHE A 202 -3.35 -4.76 3.30
CA PHE A 202 -4.65 -4.18 2.96
C PHE A 202 -5.37 -3.59 4.19
N THR A 203 -5.06 -4.05 5.41
CA THR A 203 -5.65 -3.54 6.66
C THR A 203 -4.59 -3.00 7.64
N ALA A 204 -3.32 -2.93 7.24
CA ALA A 204 -2.22 -2.46 8.08
C ALA A 204 -1.79 -1.01 7.77
N GLY A 205 -0.90 -0.48 8.61
CA GLY A 205 -0.31 0.85 8.43
C GLY A 205 -1.37 1.96 8.31
N TYR A 206 -1.29 2.76 7.24
CA TYR A 206 -2.28 3.82 6.98
C TYR A 206 -3.71 3.28 6.88
N PHE A 207 -3.94 2.05 6.40
CA PHE A 207 -5.30 1.49 6.22
C PHE A 207 -5.89 0.87 7.49
N HIS A 208 -5.14 0.84 8.59
CA HIS A 208 -5.62 0.30 9.85
C HIS A 208 -6.67 1.22 10.49
N TYR A 209 -7.83 0.66 10.84
CA TYR A 209 -9.02 1.43 11.25
C TYR A 209 -8.81 2.29 12.49
N SER A 210 -7.92 1.88 13.40
CA SER A 210 -7.63 2.62 14.64
C SER A 210 -7.13 4.03 14.37
N ASN A 211 -6.48 4.25 13.22
CA ASN A 211 -5.91 5.56 12.84
C ASN A 211 -6.97 6.56 12.37
N HIS A 212 -8.23 6.12 12.20
CA HIS A 212 -9.26 6.87 11.46
C HIS A 212 -10.55 7.12 12.25
N PHE A 213 -10.60 6.75 13.52
CA PHE A 213 -11.71 7.14 14.39
C PHE A 213 -11.80 8.66 14.56
N ARG A 214 -13.02 9.17 14.74
CA ARG A 214 -13.26 10.59 15.05
C ARG A 214 -13.92 10.73 16.42
N GLY A 215 -13.21 11.36 17.35
CA GLY A 215 -13.69 11.64 18.70
C GLY A 215 -14.36 13.02 18.77
N LEU A 216 -13.78 13.92 19.58
CA LEU A 216 -14.27 15.30 19.75
C LEU A 216 -14.17 16.15 18.46
N ASN A 217 -13.42 15.68 17.47
CA ASN A 217 -13.25 16.31 16.17
C ASN A 217 -14.23 15.77 15.09
N LEU A 218 -15.22 14.95 15.46
CA LEU A 218 -16.23 14.45 14.51
C LEU A 218 -17.07 15.57 13.88
N VAL A 219 -17.29 16.66 14.59
CA VAL A 219 -18.05 17.83 14.10
C VAL A 219 -17.08 18.97 13.93
N GLN A 220 -16.96 19.50 12.71
CA GLN A 220 -16.17 20.72 12.49
C GLN A 220 -16.76 21.90 13.26
N ARG A 221 -15.95 22.92 13.55
CA ARG A 221 -16.39 24.11 14.30
C ARG A 221 -16.73 25.30 13.40
N SER A 222 -16.36 25.26 12.13
CA SER A 222 -16.64 26.30 11.14
C SER A 222 -18.10 26.25 10.66
N PHE A 223 -18.65 27.43 10.34
CA PHE A 223 -19.98 27.55 9.76
C PHE A 223 -20.04 27.01 8.34
N LEU A 224 -19.07 27.40 7.50
CA LEU A 224 -18.87 26.84 6.15
C LEU A 224 -18.06 25.54 6.26
N PHE A 225 -18.36 24.56 5.41
CA PHE A 225 -17.69 23.24 5.43
C PHE A 225 -16.28 23.29 4.88
N ASP A 226 -15.30 22.83 5.66
CA ASP A 226 -13.92 22.78 5.17
C ASP A 226 -13.68 21.50 4.36
N TYR A 227 -13.32 21.67 3.09
CA TYR A 227 -13.02 20.56 2.18
C TYR A 227 -11.52 20.28 2.05
N ALA A 228 -10.66 21.03 2.76
CA ALA A 228 -9.22 20.84 2.70
C ALA A 228 -8.81 19.45 3.21
N VAL A 229 -7.93 18.78 2.46
CA VAL A 229 -7.35 17.49 2.85
C VAL A 229 -6.21 17.75 3.82
N ALA A 230 -6.27 17.11 4.99
CA ALA A 230 -5.18 17.20 5.94
C ALA A 230 -4.05 16.23 5.58
N GLY A 231 -2.80 16.64 5.77
CA GLY A 231 -1.62 15.82 5.49
C GLY A 231 -1.41 14.63 6.44
N GLU A 232 -2.11 14.62 7.59
CA GLU A 232 -1.99 13.58 8.62
C GLU A 232 -3.34 12.94 8.95
N ALA A 233 -3.36 11.62 9.14
CA ALA A 233 -4.59 10.86 9.42
C ALA A 233 -5.31 11.29 10.72
N GLY A 234 -4.54 11.72 11.73
CA GLY A 234 -5.05 12.19 13.03
C GLY A 234 -5.78 13.53 12.96
N VAL A 235 -5.52 14.33 11.93
CA VAL A 235 -6.26 15.57 11.67
C VAL A 235 -7.59 15.23 11.01
N ALA A 236 -8.66 15.90 11.43
CA ALA A 236 -10.02 15.53 11.07
C ALA A 236 -10.27 15.55 9.54
N GLY A 237 -9.59 16.47 8.84
CA GLY A 237 -9.73 16.68 7.41
C GLY A 237 -11.20 16.88 7.00
N PRO A 238 -11.57 16.54 5.77
CA PRO A 238 -12.95 16.66 5.27
C PRO A 238 -13.84 15.46 5.70
N PHE A 239 -13.31 14.53 6.49
CA PHE A 239 -13.99 13.29 6.90
C PHE A 239 -14.74 13.47 8.23
N VAL A 240 -15.59 14.49 8.28
CA VAL A 240 -16.32 14.96 9.47
C VAL A 240 -17.75 15.41 9.14
N MET A 241 -18.55 15.66 10.17
CA MET A 241 -19.85 16.30 10.06
C MET A 241 -19.71 17.83 9.99
N GLY A 242 -20.53 18.46 9.16
CA GLY A 242 -20.68 19.91 9.15
C GLY A 242 -21.40 20.45 10.38
N LEU A 243 -20.98 21.60 10.91
CA LEU A 243 -21.58 22.21 12.10
C LEU A 243 -23.08 22.48 11.91
N VAL A 244 -23.43 23.14 10.80
CA VAL A 244 -24.81 23.54 10.51
C VAL A 244 -25.72 22.33 10.34
N GLN A 245 -25.26 21.32 9.59
CA GLN A 245 -25.98 20.06 9.39
C GLN A 245 -26.19 19.34 10.72
N THR A 246 -25.18 19.33 11.60
CA THR A 246 -25.27 18.73 12.93
C THR A 246 -26.30 19.44 13.81
N VAL A 247 -26.26 20.77 13.88
CA VAL A 247 -27.22 21.56 14.68
C VAL A 247 -28.65 21.33 14.19
N LEU A 248 -28.87 21.37 12.87
CA LEU A 248 -30.19 21.12 12.29
C LEU A 248 -30.66 19.67 12.52
N ALA A 249 -29.76 18.70 12.44
CA ALA A 249 -30.07 17.30 12.74
C ALA A 249 -30.48 17.13 14.21
N LEU A 250 -29.77 17.75 15.16
CA LEU A 250 -30.10 17.70 16.59
C LEU A 250 -31.46 18.35 16.90
N LEU A 251 -31.78 19.48 16.26
CA LEU A 251 -33.12 20.09 16.34
C LEU A 251 -34.20 19.14 15.79
N GLY A 252 -33.89 18.49 14.67
CA GLY A 252 -34.71 17.45 14.07
C GLY A 252 -34.94 16.24 14.97
N VAL A 253 -33.88 15.74 15.62
CA VAL A 253 -33.91 14.67 16.63
C VAL A 253 -34.84 15.05 17.77
N GLY A 254 -34.71 16.26 18.31
CA GLY A 254 -35.62 16.78 19.34
C GLY A 254 -37.09 16.75 18.90
N MET A 255 -37.36 17.11 17.65
CA MET A 255 -38.71 17.05 17.07
C MET A 255 -39.21 15.61 16.89
N LEU A 256 -38.36 14.67 16.48
CA LEU A 256 -38.69 13.25 16.37
C LEU A 256 -39.02 12.64 17.74
N VAL A 257 -38.17 12.87 18.74
CA VAL A 257 -38.38 12.42 20.13
C VAL A 257 -39.70 12.98 20.67
N TRP A 258 -39.95 14.27 20.48
CA TRP A 258 -41.21 14.89 20.87
C TRP A 258 -42.42 14.23 20.20
N ARG A 259 -42.34 13.90 18.91
CA ARG A 259 -43.41 13.19 18.19
C ARG A 259 -43.66 11.79 18.73
N ILE A 260 -42.60 11.03 19.03
CA ILE A 260 -42.71 9.68 19.62
C ILE A 260 -43.38 9.77 21.00
N VAL A 261 -42.92 10.69 21.86
CA VAL A 261 -43.49 10.89 23.21
C VAL A 261 -44.95 11.34 23.14
N LYS A 262 -45.27 12.30 22.25
CA LYS A 262 -46.64 12.78 22.04
C LYS A 262 -47.57 11.69 21.51
N ALA A 263 -47.08 10.83 20.62
CA ALA A 263 -47.84 9.68 20.11
C ALA A 263 -48.17 8.70 21.25
N LYS A 264 -47.20 8.38 22.13
CA LYS A 264 -47.41 7.53 23.31
C LYS A 264 -48.40 8.14 24.33
N ARG A 265 -48.28 9.44 24.65
CA ARG A 265 -49.20 10.11 25.59
C ARG A 265 -50.66 10.11 25.10
N ARG A 266 -50.88 10.43 23.83
CA ARG A 266 -52.23 10.40 23.22
C ARG A 266 -52.81 8.99 23.14
N GLN A 267 -51.97 7.97 23.03
CA GLN A 267 -52.40 6.58 23.08
C GLN A 267 -52.89 6.19 24.48
N HIS A 268 -52.28 6.75 25.53
CA HIS A 268 -52.68 6.54 26.92
C HIS A 268 -53.97 7.31 27.30
N GLU A 269 -54.17 8.51 26.72
CA GLU A 269 -55.36 9.35 26.91
C GLU A 269 -56.62 8.85 26.15
N MET A 270 -56.45 8.13 25.04
CA MET A 270 -57.56 7.62 24.20
C MET A 270 -58.02 6.20 24.60
N SER A 271 -57.93 5.84 25.88
CA SER A 271 -58.29 4.51 26.43
C SER A 271 -59.81 4.20 26.43
N GLY A 272 -60.62 4.85 25.58
CA GLY A 272 -62.05 4.57 25.38
C GLY A 272 -62.34 3.66 24.16
N PRO A 273 -63.48 2.95 24.10
CA PRO A 273 -63.65 1.78 23.22
C PRO A 273 -63.95 2.08 21.73
N GLU A 274 -64.38 3.29 21.35
CA GLU A 274 -65.21 3.44 20.13
C GLU A 274 -64.53 3.98 18.85
N ASN A 275 -63.23 4.28 18.81
CA ASN A 275 -62.62 4.83 17.57
C ASN A 275 -61.18 4.36 17.29
N ARG A 276 -60.97 3.03 17.36
CA ARG A 276 -59.64 2.42 17.56
C ARG A 276 -58.80 2.08 16.31
N ASN A 277 -59.34 1.96 15.10
CA ASN A 277 -58.74 0.97 14.18
C ASN A 277 -57.75 1.54 13.13
N LEU A 278 -58.06 2.61 12.39
CA LEU A 278 -57.15 3.06 11.31
C LEU A 278 -56.05 4.03 11.80
N ASP A 279 -56.39 4.86 12.77
CA ASP A 279 -55.57 5.97 13.27
C ASP A 279 -54.41 5.49 14.17
N SER A 280 -54.64 4.44 14.95
CA SER A 280 -53.64 3.82 15.84
C SER A 280 -52.52 3.15 15.04
N VAL A 281 -52.89 2.42 14.00
CA VAL A 281 -52.01 1.72 13.06
C VAL A 281 -51.11 2.69 12.27
N VAL A 282 -51.67 3.81 11.79
CA VAL A 282 -50.89 4.84 11.08
C VAL A 282 -49.89 5.50 12.02
N ARG A 283 -50.27 5.77 13.28
CA ARG A 283 -49.38 6.32 14.31
C ARG A 283 -48.25 5.36 14.69
N LEU A 284 -48.53 4.07 14.82
CA LEU A 284 -47.52 3.05 15.11
C LEU A 284 -46.48 2.97 14.00
N SER A 285 -46.91 2.95 12.73
CA SER A 285 -46.00 2.93 11.58
C SER A 285 -45.09 4.17 11.51
N SER A 286 -45.63 5.37 11.72
CA SER A 286 -44.80 6.58 11.77
C SER A 286 -43.84 6.60 12.96
N THR A 287 -44.25 6.04 14.10
CA THR A 287 -43.39 5.93 15.29
C THR A 287 -42.21 4.98 15.04
N ILE A 288 -42.43 3.87 14.33
CA ILE A 288 -41.36 2.95 13.90
C ILE A 288 -40.37 3.68 12.99
N HIS A 289 -40.84 4.45 12.00
CA HIS A 289 -39.95 5.24 11.14
C HIS A 289 -39.10 6.22 11.94
N TYR A 290 -39.71 6.98 12.86
CA TYR A 290 -38.99 7.95 13.68
C TYR A 290 -37.97 7.28 14.61
N ALA A 291 -38.35 6.17 15.27
CA ALA A 291 -37.44 5.42 16.13
C ALA A 291 -36.27 4.82 15.34
N PHE A 292 -36.52 4.30 14.13
CA PHE A 292 -35.47 3.79 13.26
C PHE A 292 -34.52 4.90 12.78
N ILE A 293 -35.02 6.09 12.45
CA ILE A 293 -34.17 7.23 12.08
C ILE A 293 -33.26 7.64 13.25
N LEU A 294 -33.81 7.70 14.47
CA LEU A 294 -33.02 8.00 15.67
C LEU A 294 -31.96 6.94 15.96
N PHE A 295 -32.34 5.66 15.91
CA PHE A 295 -31.42 4.55 16.08
C PHE A 295 -30.31 4.57 15.02
N GLY A 296 -30.69 4.75 13.76
CA GLY A 296 -29.78 4.83 12.63
C GLY A 296 -28.75 5.95 12.81
N PHE A 297 -29.22 7.15 13.17
CA PHE A 297 -28.37 8.30 13.49
C PHE A 297 -27.39 8.00 14.64
N CYS A 298 -27.87 7.45 15.76
CA CYS A 298 -27.02 7.14 16.91
C CYS A 298 -25.99 6.04 16.60
N LEU A 299 -26.42 4.95 15.97
CA LEU A 299 -25.54 3.82 15.66
C LEU A 299 -24.47 4.20 14.64
N SER A 300 -24.84 4.86 13.53
CA SER A 300 -23.84 5.29 12.54
C SER A 300 -22.86 6.30 13.14
N THR A 301 -23.30 7.16 14.06
CA THR A 301 -22.41 8.08 14.78
C THR A 301 -21.46 7.32 15.69
N PHE A 302 -21.97 6.39 16.50
CA PHE A 302 -21.19 5.56 17.41
C PHE A 302 -20.06 4.81 16.68
N MET A 303 -20.37 4.21 15.52
CA MET A 303 -19.39 3.46 14.72
C MET A 303 -18.25 4.30 14.15
N ILE A 304 -18.39 5.63 14.06
CA ILE A 304 -17.32 6.54 13.62
C ILE A 304 -16.37 6.87 14.79
N THR A 305 -16.84 6.73 16.04
CA THR A 305 -16.10 7.14 17.24
C THR A 305 -15.24 6.01 17.83
N PRO A 306 -14.18 6.35 18.58
CA PRO A 306 -13.38 5.36 19.31
C PRO A 306 -14.19 4.51 20.29
N LEU A 307 -15.39 4.96 20.71
CA LEU A 307 -16.28 4.19 21.58
C LEU A 307 -16.70 2.85 20.97
N SER A 308 -16.63 2.74 19.64
CA SER A 308 -16.94 1.50 18.94
C SER A 308 -15.74 0.56 18.79
N SER A 309 -14.52 0.92 19.22
CA SER A 309 -13.29 0.15 18.94
C SER A 309 -13.39 -1.32 19.34
N TRP A 310 -14.03 -1.60 20.47
CA TRP A 310 -14.29 -2.98 20.93
C TRP A 310 -15.08 -3.80 19.89
N LEU A 311 -16.03 -3.21 19.17
CA LEU A 311 -16.71 -3.90 18.08
C LEU A 311 -15.79 -4.16 16.88
N TRP A 312 -14.89 -3.22 16.56
CA TRP A 312 -13.94 -3.39 15.46
C TRP A 312 -12.93 -4.50 15.72
N GLU A 313 -12.54 -4.68 16.99
CA GLU A 313 -11.63 -5.74 17.44
C GLU A 313 -12.28 -7.14 17.42
N HIS A 314 -13.61 -7.22 17.61
CA HIS A 314 -14.29 -8.51 17.83
C HIS A 314 -15.25 -8.93 16.70
N LEU A 315 -15.68 -8.01 15.83
CA LEU A 315 -16.57 -8.34 14.72
C LEU A 315 -15.76 -8.66 13.46
N PRO A 316 -15.85 -9.89 12.93
CA PRO A 316 -15.12 -10.26 11.72
C PRO A 316 -15.57 -9.40 10.54
N LEU A 317 -14.66 -9.17 9.59
CA LEU A 317 -14.84 -8.36 8.38
C LEU A 317 -14.98 -6.85 8.61
N LEU A 318 -15.14 -6.38 9.85
CA LEU A 318 -15.28 -4.95 10.12
C LEU A 318 -13.98 -4.20 9.84
N GLU A 319 -12.82 -4.81 10.13
CA GLU A 319 -11.49 -4.29 9.78
C GLU A 319 -11.31 -4.04 8.26
N VAL A 320 -11.94 -4.84 7.40
CA VAL A 320 -11.90 -4.71 5.92
C VAL A 320 -12.56 -3.41 5.47
N THR A 321 -13.40 -2.81 6.31
CA THR A 321 -13.96 -1.48 6.01
C THR A 321 -12.92 -0.37 6.12
N GLN A 322 -11.74 -0.61 6.73
CA GLN A 322 -10.54 0.25 6.86
C GLN A 322 -10.73 1.60 7.55
N PHE A 323 -11.85 2.26 7.33
CA PHE A 323 -12.08 3.66 7.65
C PHE A 323 -13.43 3.83 8.36
N PRO A 324 -13.45 4.00 9.70
CA PRO A 324 -14.69 4.22 10.46
C PRO A 324 -15.52 5.40 9.94
N TRP A 325 -14.88 6.44 9.38
CA TRP A 325 -15.57 7.56 8.76
C TRP A 325 -16.40 7.19 7.51
N ARG A 326 -16.27 6.00 6.90
CA ARG A 326 -17.18 5.53 5.83
C ARG A 326 -18.64 5.41 6.30
N PHE A 327 -18.87 5.29 7.62
CA PHE A 327 -20.20 5.37 8.21
C PHE A 327 -20.86 6.75 8.03
N LEU A 328 -20.11 7.81 7.68
CA LEU A 328 -20.66 9.12 7.29
C LEU A 328 -21.63 9.00 6.10
N SER A 329 -21.43 8.05 5.18
CA SER A 329 -22.35 7.82 4.06
C SER A 329 -23.75 7.39 4.51
N VAL A 330 -23.82 6.48 5.48
CA VAL A 330 -25.08 6.01 6.09
C VAL A 330 -25.63 7.06 7.05
N GLN A 331 -24.76 7.71 7.83
CA GLN A 331 -25.14 8.78 8.74
C GLN A 331 -25.79 9.95 7.98
N ALA A 332 -25.30 10.30 6.80
CA ALA A 332 -25.87 11.36 5.96
C ALA A 332 -27.36 11.14 5.66
N LEU A 333 -27.79 9.89 5.43
CA LEU A 333 -29.20 9.55 5.23
C LEU A 333 -30.03 9.86 6.47
N PHE A 334 -29.57 9.43 7.65
CA PHE A 334 -30.31 9.62 8.90
C PHE A 334 -30.28 11.08 9.36
N VAL A 335 -29.17 11.79 9.16
CA VAL A 335 -29.02 13.25 9.37
C VAL A 335 -30.01 14.02 8.51
N ALA A 336 -30.12 13.68 7.22
CA ALA A 336 -31.04 14.35 6.30
C ALA A 336 -32.50 14.13 6.70
N LEU A 337 -32.85 12.90 7.07
CA LEU A 337 -34.19 12.55 7.54
C LEU A 337 -34.50 13.19 8.90
N ALA A 338 -33.56 13.22 9.84
CA ALA A 338 -33.74 13.94 11.11
C ALA A 338 -33.97 15.44 10.87
N THR A 339 -33.13 16.08 10.06
CA THR A 339 -33.26 17.50 9.67
C THR A 339 -34.64 17.81 9.08
N ALA A 340 -35.15 16.94 8.20
CA ALA A 340 -36.48 17.08 7.61
C ALA A 340 -37.64 17.08 8.62
N ALA A 341 -37.45 16.52 9.82
CA ALA A 341 -38.45 16.54 10.87
C ALA A 341 -38.84 17.97 11.29
N ILE A 342 -37.94 18.95 11.17
CA ILE A 342 -38.20 20.37 11.47
C ILE A 342 -39.39 20.90 10.66
N ALA A 343 -39.47 20.54 9.37
CA ALA A 343 -40.52 20.99 8.45
C ALA A 343 -41.77 20.10 8.44
N GLY A 344 -41.79 19.00 9.22
CA GLY A 344 -42.85 17.98 9.16
C GLY A 344 -44.08 18.22 10.05
N GLU A 345 -44.29 19.40 10.63
CA GLU A 345 -45.35 19.61 11.64
C GLU A 345 -46.78 19.64 11.02
N SER A 346 -47.74 19.06 11.75
CA SER A 346 -49.16 19.03 11.39
C SER A 346 -49.91 20.24 11.96
N GLU A 347 -50.91 20.72 11.23
CA GLU A 347 -51.77 21.88 11.51
C GLU A 347 -52.42 21.95 12.90
N ASN A 348 -52.51 20.83 13.61
CA ASN A 348 -53.16 20.74 14.92
C ASN A 348 -52.28 21.16 16.12
N GLY A 349 -51.02 21.55 15.93
CA GLY A 349 -50.19 22.16 16.99
C GLY A 349 -50.63 23.59 17.38
N GLN A 350 -51.53 24.21 16.61
CA GLN A 350 -51.92 25.62 16.74
C GLN A 350 -52.96 25.93 17.81
N ASN A 351 -53.30 24.97 18.69
CA ASN A 351 -54.13 25.23 19.86
C ASN A 351 -53.34 25.77 21.07
N THR A 352 -52.11 26.25 20.89
CA THR A 352 -51.41 27.03 21.90
C THR A 352 -51.96 28.46 21.93
N ARG A 353 -52.26 28.97 23.14
CA ARG A 353 -52.88 30.31 23.36
C ARG A 353 -52.13 31.46 22.66
N LEU A 354 -50.83 31.31 22.40
CA LEU A 354 -49.97 32.28 21.74
C LEU A 354 -50.17 32.35 20.21
N ALA A 355 -50.40 31.21 19.54
CA ALA A 355 -50.54 31.13 18.09
C ALA A 355 -51.88 31.69 17.56
N ARG A 356 -52.91 31.76 18.42
CA ARG A 356 -54.21 32.37 18.10
C ARG A 356 -54.17 33.90 18.03
N ARG A 357 -53.17 34.55 18.64
CA ARG A 357 -53.02 36.03 18.66
C ARG A 357 -52.26 36.60 17.46
N LEU A 358 -51.63 35.74 16.64
CA LEU A 358 -50.83 36.17 15.49
C LEU A 358 -51.70 36.31 14.23
N SER A 359 -51.48 37.39 13.47
CA SER A 359 -52.15 37.63 12.19
C SER A 359 -51.87 36.50 11.19
N HIS A 360 -52.75 36.32 10.21
CA HIS A 360 -52.61 35.29 9.18
C HIS A 360 -51.25 35.40 8.44
N SER A 361 -50.82 36.62 8.15
CA SER A 361 -49.55 36.93 7.47
C SER A 361 -48.33 36.46 8.26
N ILE A 362 -48.31 36.68 9.59
CA ILE A 362 -47.18 36.25 10.44
C ILE A 362 -47.11 34.72 10.49
N ARG A 363 -48.25 34.01 10.58
CA ARG A 363 -48.26 32.54 10.55
C ARG A 363 -47.74 31.96 9.23
N LEU A 364 -48.03 32.62 8.11
CA LEU A 364 -47.50 32.23 6.79
C LEU A 364 -45.98 32.42 6.72
N VAL A 365 -45.46 33.56 7.18
CA VAL A 365 -44.02 33.86 7.22
C VAL A 365 -43.28 32.86 8.10
N TRP A 366 -43.78 32.56 9.30
CA TRP A 366 -43.17 31.56 10.19
C TRP A 366 -43.17 30.15 9.60
N ARG A 367 -44.23 29.76 8.86
CA ARG A 367 -44.29 28.48 8.16
C ARG A 367 -43.26 28.39 7.04
N SER A 368 -43.15 29.43 6.22
CA SER A 368 -42.17 29.49 5.14
C SER A 368 -40.74 29.54 5.69
N ALA A 369 -40.49 30.31 6.75
CA ALA A 369 -39.18 30.44 7.38
C ALA A 369 -38.68 29.12 8.01
N ARG A 370 -39.56 28.33 8.65
CA ARG A 370 -39.22 27.01 9.23
C ARG A 370 -38.69 26.00 8.22
N PHE A 371 -39.00 26.17 6.94
CA PHE A 371 -38.48 25.35 5.86
C PHE A 371 -37.34 26.04 5.10
N ALA A 372 -37.55 27.30 4.69
CA ALA A 372 -36.63 28.04 3.84
C ALA A 372 -35.29 28.35 4.54
N VAL A 373 -35.30 28.63 5.85
CA VAL A 373 -34.06 28.94 6.59
C VAL A 373 -33.17 27.69 6.73
N PRO A 374 -33.65 26.53 7.24
CA PRO A 374 -32.83 25.32 7.25
C PRO A 374 -32.34 24.90 5.87
N LEU A 375 -33.19 25.03 4.84
CA LEU A 375 -32.81 24.76 3.46
C LEU A 375 -31.63 25.63 3.01
N LEU A 376 -31.75 26.96 3.17
CA LEU A 376 -30.72 27.91 2.77
C LEU A 376 -29.43 27.70 3.58
N LEU A 377 -29.54 27.44 4.88
CA LEU A 377 -28.39 27.20 5.75
C LEU A 377 -27.61 25.95 5.33
N VAL A 378 -28.30 24.84 5.02
CA VAL A 378 -27.63 23.61 4.52
C VAL A 378 -26.87 23.88 3.23
N VAL A 379 -27.51 24.55 2.27
CA VAL A 379 -26.91 24.85 0.97
C VAL A 379 -25.72 25.80 1.13
N LEU A 380 -25.89 26.88 1.88
CA LEU A 380 -24.86 27.88 2.12
C LEU A 380 -23.67 27.30 2.88
N ALA A 381 -23.92 26.51 3.93
CA ALA A 381 -22.86 25.88 4.72
C ALA A 381 -22.05 24.87 3.90
N ALA A 382 -22.72 24.09 3.05
CA ALA A 382 -22.07 23.08 2.24
C ALA A 382 -21.33 23.65 1.01
N LEU A 383 -21.90 24.66 0.34
CA LEU A 383 -21.34 25.17 -0.92
C LEU A 383 -20.51 26.45 -0.76
N GLY A 384 -20.67 27.20 0.34
CA GLY A 384 -20.07 28.54 0.47
C GLY A 384 -18.54 28.55 0.45
N SER A 385 -17.90 27.46 0.86
CA SER A 385 -16.45 27.23 0.85
C SER A 385 -16.02 26.18 -0.18
N LEU A 386 -16.96 25.63 -0.96
CA LEU A 386 -16.62 24.65 -2.00
C LEU A 386 -16.09 25.41 -3.21
N HIS A 387 -14.77 25.46 -3.32
CA HIS A 387 -14.05 26.10 -4.41
C HIS A 387 -13.30 25.03 -5.22
N PRO A 388 -14.01 24.28 -6.10
CA PRO A 388 -13.36 23.24 -6.88
C PRO A 388 -12.36 23.88 -7.83
N GLU A 389 -11.11 23.46 -7.74
CA GLU A 389 -10.09 23.81 -8.71
C GLU A 389 -10.29 22.95 -9.96
N ARG A 390 -10.46 23.62 -11.10
CA ARG A 390 -10.69 22.94 -12.37
C ARG A 390 -9.36 22.75 -13.07
N LEU A 391 -8.91 21.51 -13.20
CA LEU A 391 -7.80 21.18 -14.09
C LEU A 391 -8.21 21.41 -15.55
N TRP A 392 -7.33 22.04 -16.32
CA TRP A 392 -7.56 22.35 -17.74
C TRP A 392 -7.20 21.14 -18.60
N ILE A 393 -8.09 20.13 -18.53
CA ILE A 393 -7.98 18.87 -19.28
C ILE A 393 -9.12 18.80 -20.29
N THR A 394 -8.78 18.49 -21.53
CA THR A 394 -9.70 18.25 -22.64
C THR A 394 -9.81 16.75 -22.93
N SER A 395 -10.79 16.37 -23.74
CA SER A 395 -10.96 14.97 -24.13
C SER A 395 -9.82 14.44 -25.00
N GLU A 396 -9.07 15.34 -25.65
CA GLU A 396 -7.89 15.00 -26.46
C GLU A 396 -6.68 14.66 -25.59
N ASP A 397 -6.64 15.18 -24.35
CA ASP A 397 -5.56 14.90 -23.40
C ASP A 397 -5.68 13.52 -22.75
N VAL A 398 -6.84 12.86 -22.84
CA VAL A 398 -7.08 11.52 -22.28
C VAL A 398 -6.63 10.45 -23.28
N THR A 399 -5.30 10.29 -23.39
CA THR A 399 -4.65 9.33 -24.30
C THR A 399 -4.04 8.16 -23.53
N TRP A 400 -3.78 7.04 -24.23
CA TRP A 400 -3.03 5.92 -23.67
C TRP A 400 -1.65 6.34 -23.15
N ASN A 401 -0.97 7.25 -23.85
CA ASN A 401 0.33 7.76 -23.43
C ASN A 401 0.23 8.49 -22.08
N ASN A 402 -0.69 9.44 -21.94
CA ASN A 402 -0.81 10.21 -20.70
C ASN A 402 -1.29 9.33 -19.53
N LEU A 403 -2.15 8.34 -19.78
CA LEU A 403 -2.54 7.35 -18.76
C LEU A 403 -1.36 6.48 -18.33
N LEU A 404 -0.54 6.00 -19.27
CA LEU A 404 0.66 5.22 -18.95
C LEU A 404 1.72 6.05 -18.22
N LEU A 405 1.89 7.33 -18.57
CA LEU A 405 2.73 8.24 -17.81
C LEU A 405 2.20 8.42 -16.39
N TYR A 406 0.89 8.66 -16.25
CA TYR A 406 0.26 8.76 -14.95
C TYR A 406 0.52 7.50 -14.12
N GLU A 407 0.35 6.30 -14.67
CA GLU A 407 0.63 5.05 -13.95
C GLU A 407 2.11 4.91 -13.58
N ALA A 408 3.05 5.23 -14.48
CA ALA A 408 4.49 5.18 -14.18
C ALA A 408 4.88 6.23 -13.11
N PHE A 409 4.46 7.48 -13.29
CA PHE A 409 4.74 8.59 -12.39
C PHE A 409 4.11 8.39 -11.00
N THR A 410 2.86 7.93 -10.96
CA THR A 410 2.11 7.70 -9.72
C THR A 410 2.20 6.27 -9.20
N GLY A 411 2.94 5.37 -9.83
CA GLY A 411 3.05 3.97 -9.41
C GLY A 411 1.71 3.26 -9.14
N ASN A 412 0.60 3.88 -9.56
CA ASN A 412 -0.76 3.40 -9.39
C ASN A 412 -1.05 2.49 -10.57
N ILE A 413 -1.54 1.31 -10.29
CA ILE A 413 -1.93 0.36 -11.33
C ILE A 413 -3.43 0.54 -11.54
N GLY A 414 -3.81 0.95 -12.76
CA GLY A 414 -5.14 1.40 -13.16
C GLY A 414 -6.27 0.70 -12.42
N THR A 415 -7.05 1.53 -11.72
CA THR A 415 -8.24 1.24 -10.87
C THR A 415 -8.01 0.62 -9.49
N THR A 416 -6.77 0.55 -9.01
CA THR A 416 -6.44 0.08 -7.64
C THR A 416 -5.78 1.20 -6.83
N ILE A 417 -5.83 1.13 -5.50
CA ILE A 417 -5.19 2.14 -4.64
C ILE A 417 -3.72 1.79 -4.40
N ARG A 418 -3.41 0.51 -4.20
CA ARG A 418 -2.05 -0.01 -3.96
C ARG A 418 -1.91 -1.39 -4.56
N TYR A 419 -2.30 -1.59 -5.81
CA TYR A 419 -2.06 -2.85 -6.55
C TYR A 419 -2.66 -4.10 -5.87
N GLU A 420 -3.68 -3.96 -5.02
CA GLU A 420 -4.23 -5.06 -4.22
C GLU A 420 -4.78 -6.22 -5.08
N TYR A 421 -5.18 -5.95 -6.32
CA TYR A 421 -5.66 -6.95 -7.28
C TYR A 421 -4.58 -7.40 -8.28
N LEU A 422 -3.34 -6.92 -8.16
CA LEU A 422 -2.21 -7.44 -8.92
C LEU A 422 -2.00 -8.92 -8.54
N PRO A 423 -1.68 -9.82 -9.49
CA PRO A 423 -1.49 -11.23 -9.16
C PRO A 423 -0.38 -11.43 -8.13
N ALA A 424 -0.59 -12.38 -7.21
CA ALA A 424 0.32 -12.67 -6.10
C ALA A 424 1.74 -13.06 -6.55
N ASP A 425 1.87 -13.66 -7.74
CA ASP A 425 3.13 -14.09 -8.32
C ASP A 425 3.93 -12.96 -9.00
N VAL A 426 3.36 -11.75 -9.14
CA VAL A 426 4.09 -10.58 -9.64
C VAL A 426 4.93 -10.02 -8.50
N LYS A 427 6.08 -10.66 -8.29
CA LYS A 427 7.10 -10.31 -7.30
C LYS A 427 8.46 -10.26 -7.98
N PRO A 428 9.14 -9.10 -7.98
CA PRO A 428 8.72 -7.82 -7.39
C PRO A 428 7.59 -7.11 -8.16
N ARG A 429 6.96 -6.09 -7.53
CA ARG A 429 5.91 -5.30 -8.18
C ARG A 429 6.43 -4.51 -9.39
N LEU A 430 5.55 -4.25 -10.34
CA LEU A 430 5.87 -3.52 -11.57
C LEU A 430 5.53 -2.03 -11.45
N TYR A 431 6.47 -1.15 -11.81
CA TYR A 431 6.24 0.30 -11.93
C TYR A 431 6.16 0.77 -13.38
N ILE A 432 6.68 -0.01 -14.31
CA ILE A 432 6.78 0.32 -15.73
C ILE A 432 6.58 -0.95 -16.57
N SER A 433 6.33 -0.77 -17.87
CA SER A 433 6.29 -1.87 -18.84
C SER A 433 6.88 -1.45 -20.18
N GLU A 434 7.11 -2.42 -21.06
CA GLU A 434 7.53 -2.19 -22.45
C GLU A 434 6.58 -1.24 -23.17
N SER A 435 5.30 -1.23 -22.81
CA SER A 435 4.30 -0.35 -23.42
C SER A 435 4.59 1.13 -23.16
N VAL A 436 5.22 1.45 -22.03
CA VAL A 436 5.58 2.82 -21.65
C VAL A 436 6.80 3.29 -22.43
N VAL A 437 7.80 2.41 -22.59
CA VAL A 437 9.11 2.71 -23.19
C VAL A 437 9.08 2.57 -24.72
N ASP A 438 8.64 1.42 -25.24
CA ASP A 438 8.62 1.09 -26.67
C ASP A 438 7.31 1.48 -27.36
N GLY A 439 6.21 1.54 -26.60
CA GLY A 439 4.86 1.77 -27.10
C GLY A 439 3.93 0.56 -26.96
N VAL A 440 2.62 0.81 -26.87
CA VAL A 440 1.58 -0.18 -26.50
C VAL A 440 1.53 -1.42 -27.41
N ASP A 441 1.88 -1.27 -28.69
CA ASP A 441 1.84 -2.36 -29.67
C ASP A 441 3.19 -3.08 -29.83
N MET A 442 4.22 -2.65 -29.09
CA MET A 442 5.59 -3.16 -29.22
C MET A 442 5.96 -4.23 -28.19
N ALA A 443 5.15 -4.44 -27.15
CA ALA A 443 5.39 -5.49 -26.15
C ALA A 443 5.32 -6.89 -26.79
N LYS A 444 6.40 -7.68 -26.64
CA LYS A 444 6.54 -9.03 -27.24
C LYS A 444 6.78 -10.10 -26.18
N PRO A 445 6.44 -11.38 -26.46
CA PRO A 445 6.81 -12.50 -25.60
C PRO A 445 8.33 -12.66 -25.52
N ILE A 446 8.80 -13.29 -24.44
CA ILE A 446 10.22 -13.50 -24.14
C ILE A 446 10.41 -14.99 -23.87
N ALA A 447 11.34 -15.63 -24.58
CA ALA A 447 11.73 -17.01 -24.29
C ALA A 447 12.79 -17.05 -23.19
N GLY A 448 12.69 -18.02 -22.28
CA GLY A 448 13.69 -18.29 -21.25
C GLY A 448 14.91 -19.02 -21.81
N ASN A 449 15.91 -19.24 -20.94
CA ASN A 449 17.14 -19.97 -21.25
C ASN A 449 17.94 -19.39 -22.45
N GLY A 450 17.71 -18.12 -22.79
CA GLY A 450 18.36 -17.43 -23.90
C GLY A 450 17.95 -17.91 -25.29
N ALA A 451 16.85 -18.66 -25.44
CA ALA A 451 16.39 -19.14 -26.73
C ALA A 451 15.97 -17.97 -27.64
N ALA A 452 16.39 -18.01 -28.91
CA ALA A 452 15.96 -17.03 -29.90
C ALA A 452 14.48 -17.23 -30.24
N LEU A 453 13.75 -16.11 -30.26
CA LEU A 453 12.30 -16.08 -30.48
C LEU A 453 11.93 -14.98 -31.48
N THR A 454 11.19 -15.35 -32.51
CA THR A 454 10.44 -14.38 -33.32
C THR A 454 8.95 -14.49 -32.96
N ALA A 455 8.28 -13.34 -32.89
CA ALA A 455 6.88 -13.28 -32.44
C ALA A 455 6.11 -12.17 -33.16
N THR A 456 4.94 -12.53 -33.69
CA THR A 456 3.99 -11.58 -34.30
C THR A 456 2.62 -11.73 -33.64
N LEU A 457 2.08 -10.62 -33.14
CA LEU A 457 0.74 -10.57 -32.58
C LEU A 457 -0.29 -10.61 -33.71
N LEU A 458 -1.11 -11.65 -33.76
CA LEU A 458 -2.16 -11.81 -34.76
C LEU A 458 -3.47 -11.14 -34.31
N LYS A 459 -3.79 -11.25 -33.03
CA LYS A 459 -5.06 -10.75 -32.48
C LYS A 459 -4.93 -10.36 -31.02
N ARG A 460 -5.56 -9.24 -30.65
CA ARG A 460 -5.66 -8.75 -29.27
C ARG A 460 -7.12 -8.43 -28.95
N ALA A 461 -7.62 -9.00 -27.86
CA ALA A 461 -8.92 -8.70 -27.26
C ALA A 461 -8.79 -8.66 -25.72
N PRO A 462 -9.76 -8.11 -24.98
CA PRO A 462 -9.63 -7.95 -23.52
C PRO A 462 -9.35 -9.24 -22.75
N ASN A 463 -9.82 -10.39 -23.25
CA ASN A 463 -9.66 -11.70 -22.63
C ASN A 463 -8.92 -12.72 -23.53
N ARG A 464 -8.31 -12.29 -24.65
CA ARG A 464 -7.69 -13.18 -25.62
C ARG A 464 -6.49 -12.53 -26.31
N GLN A 465 -5.42 -13.29 -26.51
CA GLN A 465 -4.34 -12.94 -27.43
C GLN A 465 -3.99 -14.12 -28.33
N GLU A 466 -3.65 -13.85 -29.57
CA GLU A 466 -3.13 -14.86 -30.50
C GLU A 466 -1.78 -14.42 -31.05
N TRP A 467 -0.80 -15.31 -30.96
CA TRP A 467 0.57 -15.08 -31.38
C TRP A 467 0.99 -16.14 -32.37
N GLN A 468 1.75 -15.73 -33.38
CA GLN A 468 2.54 -16.62 -34.20
C GLN A 468 4.01 -16.47 -33.79
N LEU A 469 4.64 -17.59 -33.45
CA LEU A 469 5.95 -17.66 -32.83
C LEU A 469 6.84 -18.64 -33.60
N ALA A 470 8.14 -18.38 -33.64
CA ALA A 470 9.12 -19.38 -34.05
C ALA A 470 10.28 -19.41 -33.03
N LEU A 471 10.56 -20.59 -32.49
CA LEU A 471 11.63 -20.85 -31.52
C LEU A 471 12.73 -21.71 -32.15
N GLU A 472 13.99 -21.38 -31.87
CA GLU A 472 15.14 -22.20 -32.29
C GLU A 472 15.33 -23.44 -31.40
N SER A 473 15.03 -23.33 -30.11
CA SER A 473 15.14 -24.42 -29.14
C SER A 473 13.94 -24.42 -28.19
N ALA A 474 13.69 -25.56 -27.54
CA ALA A 474 12.60 -25.68 -26.58
C ALA A 474 12.85 -24.77 -25.36
N ALA A 475 11.87 -23.95 -24.99
CA ALA A 475 12.01 -23.00 -23.90
C ALA A 475 10.64 -22.59 -23.33
N PRO A 476 10.60 -22.15 -22.05
CA PRO A 476 9.44 -21.47 -21.50
C PRO A 476 9.28 -20.10 -22.15
N VAL A 477 8.09 -19.77 -22.65
CA VAL A 477 7.80 -18.46 -23.27
C VAL A 477 6.85 -17.66 -22.40
N ALA A 478 7.35 -16.53 -21.87
CA ALA A 478 6.60 -15.59 -21.06
C ALA A 478 5.97 -14.50 -21.95
N PHE A 479 4.66 -14.36 -21.88
CA PHE A 479 3.88 -13.39 -22.66
C PHE A 479 3.75 -12.04 -21.92
N PRO A 480 3.50 -10.92 -22.62
CA PRO A 480 3.29 -9.60 -22.01
C PRO A 480 1.90 -9.48 -21.35
N LEU A 481 1.57 -10.45 -20.49
CA LEU A 481 0.37 -10.58 -19.68
C LEU A 481 0.79 -11.17 -18.34
N ASN A 482 0.21 -10.72 -17.22
CA ASN A 482 0.44 -11.38 -15.94
C ASN A 482 -0.44 -12.63 -15.87
N TRP A 483 0.10 -13.69 -15.26
CA TRP A 483 -0.63 -14.93 -15.05
C TRP A 483 -1.76 -14.69 -14.05
N TRP A 484 -2.88 -15.37 -14.27
CA TRP A 484 -4.03 -15.41 -13.38
C TRP A 484 -4.77 -16.73 -13.59
N PRO A 485 -5.32 -17.35 -12.52
CA PRO A 485 -6.10 -18.58 -12.66
C PRO A 485 -7.27 -18.46 -13.65
N GLY A 486 -7.25 -19.32 -14.67
CA GLY A 486 -8.23 -19.33 -15.75
C GLY A 486 -7.66 -19.01 -17.13
N TRP A 487 -6.41 -18.53 -17.21
CA TRP A 487 -5.71 -18.49 -18.50
C TRP A 487 -5.45 -19.91 -19.03
N GLN A 488 -5.79 -20.12 -20.28
CA GLN A 488 -5.55 -21.35 -21.02
C GLN A 488 -4.80 -21.03 -22.30
N ALA A 489 -3.82 -21.86 -22.64
CA ALA A 489 -3.09 -21.76 -23.89
C ALA A 489 -3.51 -22.90 -24.83
N GLN A 490 -3.73 -22.57 -26.09
CA GLN A 490 -3.85 -23.53 -27.18
C GLN A 490 -2.65 -23.39 -28.11
N VAL A 491 -1.91 -24.49 -28.32
CA VAL A 491 -0.70 -24.56 -29.16
C VAL A 491 -0.95 -25.58 -30.25
N GLY A 492 -0.93 -25.15 -31.52
CA GLY A 492 -1.16 -26.05 -32.67
C GLY A 492 -2.52 -26.78 -32.65
N GLY A 493 -3.53 -26.21 -31.97
CA GLY A 493 -4.86 -26.80 -31.78
C GLY A 493 -5.02 -27.69 -30.54
N GLY A 494 -3.93 -28.06 -29.85
CA GLY A 494 -3.94 -28.77 -28.57
C GLY A 494 -3.92 -27.82 -27.36
N SER A 495 -4.25 -28.30 -26.17
CA SER A 495 -4.17 -27.51 -24.92
C SER A 495 -2.77 -27.61 -24.32
N ALA A 496 -2.23 -26.49 -23.85
CA ALA A 496 -0.97 -26.43 -23.10
C ALA A 496 -1.22 -25.85 -21.69
N ALA A 497 -0.41 -26.28 -20.72
CA ALA A 497 -0.44 -25.75 -19.37
C ALA A 497 0.05 -24.29 -19.34
N THR A 498 -0.47 -23.50 -18.41
CA THR A 498 -0.01 -22.13 -18.17
C THR A 498 0.35 -21.94 -16.70
N TYR A 499 1.41 -21.18 -16.42
CA TYR A 499 1.90 -20.93 -15.06
C TYR A 499 2.57 -19.54 -14.99
N PRO A 500 2.74 -18.95 -13.79
CA PRO A 500 3.44 -17.68 -13.63
C PRO A 500 4.96 -17.86 -13.77
N MET A 501 5.63 -16.97 -14.50
CA MET A 501 7.10 -16.91 -14.53
C MET A 501 7.64 -16.42 -13.19
N THR A 502 8.48 -17.21 -12.53
CA THR A 502 9.16 -16.80 -11.30
C THR A 502 9.93 -15.49 -11.53
N GLY A 503 9.76 -14.53 -10.63
CA GLY A 503 10.41 -13.22 -10.68
C GLY A 503 9.70 -12.16 -11.54
N SER A 504 8.73 -12.50 -12.39
CA SER A 504 7.96 -11.47 -13.13
C SER A 504 6.45 -11.66 -13.05
N GLY A 505 5.97 -12.85 -12.66
CA GLY A 505 4.56 -13.21 -12.62
C GLY A 505 3.90 -13.27 -14.00
N ARG A 506 4.67 -13.25 -15.08
CA ARG A 506 4.14 -13.28 -16.46
C ARG A 506 3.55 -14.64 -16.81
N LEU A 507 2.48 -14.62 -17.59
CA LEU A 507 1.83 -15.79 -18.17
C LEU A 507 2.82 -16.56 -19.04
N THR A 508 3.13 -17.80 -18.68
CA THR A 508 4.16 -18.61 -19.34
C THR A 508 3.60 -19.92 -19.87
N VAL A 509 4.14 -20.36 -21.00
CA VAL A 509 3.85 -21.65 -21.65
C VAL A 509 5.17 -22.28 -22.11
N ASP A 510 5.38 -23.56 -21.81
CA ASP A 510 6.49 -24.33 -22.37
C ASP A 510 6.23 -24.68 -23.83
N LEU A 511 7.16 -24.30 -24.72
CA LEU A 511 7.06 -24.56 -26.15
C LEU A 511 8.28 -25.35 -26.64
N ALA A 512 8.05 -26.31 -27.53
CA ALA A 512 9.12 -27.01 -28.23
C ALA A 512 9.75 -26.11 -29.31
N ALA A 513 10.92 -26.51 -29.83
CA ALA A 513 11.51 -25.85 -31.00
C ALA A 513 10.57 -25.90 -32.22
N GLY A 514 10.60 -24.88 -33.07
CA GLY A 514 9.80 -24.77 -34.29
C GLY A 514 8.76 -23.64 -34.27
N GLU A 515 7.87 -23.66 -35.26
CA GLU A 515 6.80 -22.67 -35.41
C GLU A 515 5.53 -23.07 -34.65
N HIS A 516 4.94 -22.11 -33.94
CA HIS A 516 3.74 -22.31 -33.14
C HIS A 516 2.75 -21.17 -33.36
N THR A 517 1.47 -21.52 -33.46
CA THR A 517 0.38 -20.57 -33.21
C THR A 517 -0.13 -20.79 -31.79
N VAL A 518 0.02 -19.76 -30.94
CA VAL A 518 -0.38 -19.80 -29.53
C VAL A 518 -1.57 -18.88 -29.32
N ALA A 519 -2.72 -19.47 -28.96
CA ALA A 519 -3.91 -18.73 -28.57
C ALA A 519 -4.09 -18.78 -27.04
N LEU A 520 -3.97 -17.62 -26.41
CA LEU A 520 -4.17 -17.42 -24.98
C LEU A 520 -5.59 -16.90 -24.75
N GLN A 521 -6.34 -17.57 -23.89
CA GLN A 521 -7.72 -17.19 -23.57
C GLN A 521 -7.95 -17.24 -22.06
N LEU A 522 -8.40 -16.13 -21.48
CA LEU A 522 -8.88 -16.10 -20.11
C LEU A 522 -10.30 -16.66 -20.08
N ARG A 523 -10.47 -17.76 -19.34
CA ARG A 523 -11.76 -18.41 -19.10
C ARG A 523 -12.18 -18.26 -17.63
N ASN A 524 -13.44 -18.60 -17.37
CA ASN A 524 -13.93 -18.70 -16.00
C ASN A 524 -13.27 -19.87 -15.29
N THR A 525 -12.88 -19.65 -14.04
CA THR A 525 -12.53 -20.71 -13.10
C THR A 525 -13.77 -21.58 -12.81
N PRO A 526 -13.58 -22.79 -12.24
CA PRO A 526 -14.71 -23.60 -11.78
C PRO A 526 -15.64 -22.83 -10.82
N LEU A 527 -15.06 -22.08 -9.88
CA LEU A 527 -15.81 -21.27 -8.92
C LEU A 527 -16.66 -20.20 -9.62
N ARG A 528 -16.08 -19.43 -10.55
CA ARG A 528 -16.82 -18.44 -11.35
C ARG A 528 -17.93 -19.09 -12.15
N THR A 529 -17.66 -20.24 -12.77
CA THR A 529 -18.66 -20.96 -13.57
C THR A 529 -19.86 -21.39 -12.73
N VAL A 530 -19.62 -22.00 -11.57
CA VAL A 530 -20.69 -22.38 -10.61
C VAL A 530 -21.47 -21.15 -10.15
N SER A 531 -20.77 -20.06 -9.83
CA SER A 531 -21.37 -18.82 -9.36
C SER A 531 -22.28 -18.16 -10.41
N VAL A 532 -21.86 -18.17 -11.69
CA VAL A 532 -22.69 -17.73 -12.82
C VAL A 532 -23.94 -18.59 -12.93
N TRP A 533 -23.83 -19.93 -12.84
CA TRP A 533 -24.98 -20.82 -12.89
C TRP A 533 -25.95 -20.60 -11.73
N ILE A 534 -25.47 -20.36 -10.51
CA ILE A 534 -26.31 -20.00 -9.36
C ILE A 534 -27.14 -18.75 -9.68
N SER A 535 -26.50 -17.70 -10.19
CA SER A 535 -27.21 -16.45 -10.53
C SER A 535 -28.20 -16.66 -11.68
N VAL A 536 -27.83 -17.38 -12.75
CA VAL A 536 -28.72 -17.67 -13.90
C VAL A 536 -29.92 -18.50 -13.47
N LEU A 537 -29.71 -19.58 -12.71
CA LEU A 537 -30.80 -20.43 -12.20
C LEU A 537 -31.72 -19.64 -11.28
N THR A 538 -31.17 -18.78 -10.43
CA THR A 538 -31.94 -17.88 -9.56
C THR A 538 -32.80 -16.93 -10.38
N LEU A 539 -32.24 -16.29 -11.41
CA LEU A 539 -33.00 -15.43 -12.33
C LEU A 539 -34.10 -16.21 -13.06
N GLY A 540 -33.86 -17.46 -13.44
CA GLY A 540 -34.87 -18.36 -14.02
C GLY A 540 -36.04 -18.64 -13.06
N VAL A 541 -35.73 -19.06 -11.82
CA VAL A 541 -36.72 -19.31 -10.76
C VAL A 541 -37.53 -18.05 -10.45
N VAL A 542 -36.83 -16.91 -10.32
CA VAL A 542 -37.44 -15.59 -10.15
C VAL A 542 -38.35 -15.24 -11.33
N GLY A 543 -37.91 -15.46 -12.56
CA GLY A 543 -38.71 -15.21 -13.76
C GLY A 543 -40.02 -15.99 -13.75
N VAL A 544 -39.99 -17.27 -13.38
CA VAL A 544 -41.18 -18.12 -13.21
C VAL A 544 -42.07 -17.61 -12.07
N TRP A 545 -41.48 -17.23 -10.94
CA TRP A 545 -42.21 -16.69 -9.78
C TRP A 545 -42.95 -15.39 -10.12
N LEU A 546 -42.28 -14.49 -10.83
CA LEU A 546 -42.83 -13.22 -11.32
C LEU A 546 -43.91 -13.43 -12.38
N TRP A 547 -43.72 -14.40 -13.29
CA TRP A 547 -44.72 -14.76 -14.30
C TRP A 547 -45.99 -15.34 -13.69
N ARG A 548 -45.87 -16.22 -12.68
CA ARG A 548 -47.04 -16.71 -11.91
C ARG A 548 -47.74 -15.57 -11.14
N GLY A 549 -46.98 -14.59 -10.66
CA GLY A 549 -47.50 -13.39 -10.00
C GLY A 549 -48.21 -12.38 -10.92
N LYS A 550 -48.01 -12.43 -12.25
CA LYS A 550 -48.66 -11.52 -13.22
C LYS A 550 -50.19 -11.64 -13.26
N ARG A 551 -50.76 -12.77 -12.83
CA ARG A 551 -52.22 -12.96 -12.81
C ARG A 551 -52.97 -12.08 -11.78
N MET A 552 -52.26 -11.30 -10.95
CA MET A 552 -52.88 -10.47 -9.89
C MET A 552 -52.44 -9.00 -9.85
N ALA A 553 -51.66 -8.50 -10.82
CA ALA A 553 -51.03 -7.18 -10.74
C ALA A 553 -51.41 -6.22 -11.89
N ASN A 554 -52.68 -5.81 -11.97
CA ASN A 554 -53.08 -4.62 -12.75
C ASN A 554 -52.82 -3.37 -11.90
N GLY A 555 -51.82 -2.56 -12.25
CA GLY A 555 -51.61 -1.25 -11.62
C GLY A 555 -50.21 -0.65 -11.67
N TRP A 556 -49.18 -1.35 -12.20
CA TRP A 556 -47.83 -0.80 -12.34
C TRP A 556 -47.45 -0.67 -13.82
N GLN A 557 -47.42 0.56 -14.34
CA GLN A 557 -46.94 0.85 -15.69
C GLN A 557 -45.46 1.29 -15.61
N PRO A 558 -44.50 0.48 -16.10
CA PRO A 558 -43.06 0.82 -16.04
C PRO A 558 -42.68 2.03 -16.90
N ARG A 559 -43.56 2.46 -17.82
CA ARG A 559 -43.31 3.56 -18.76
C ARG A 559 -42.94 4.88 -18.07
N GLY A 560 -43.61 5.24 -16.98
CA GLY A 560 -43.35 6.50 -16.27
C GLY A 560 -41.97 6.58 -15.62
N ALA A 561 -41.52 5.47 -15.00
CA ALA A 561 -40.19 5.41 -14.38
C ALA A 561 -39.07 5.40 -15.44
N LEU A 562 -39.29 4.71 -16.56
CA LEU A 562 -38.35 4.69 -17.69
C LEU A 562 -38.23 6.08 -18.34
N LEU A 563 -39.34 6.78 -18.54
CA LEU A 563 -39.33 8.16 -19.07
C LEU A 563 -38.64 9.14 -18.12
N LEU A 564 -38.87 9.03 -16.81
CA LEU A 564 -38.19 9.86 -15.81
C LEU A 564 -36.68 9.56 -15.77
N GLY A 565 -36.30 8.28 -15.84
CA GLY A 565 -34.89 7.87 -15.92
C GLY A 565 -34.20 8.38 -17.19
N ALA A 566 -34.86 8.25 -18.34
CA ALA A 566 -34.37 8.78 -19.62
C ALA A 566 -34.27 10.30 -19.60
N PHE A 567 -35.23 11.00 -18.99
CA PHE A 567 -35.19 12.45 -18.83
C PHE A 567 -34.04 12.89 -17.90
N ALA A 568 -33.84 12.20 -16.78
CA ALA A 568 -32.72 12.45 -15.88
C ALA A 568 -31.37 12.19 -16.57
N MET A 569 -31.26 11.12 -17.37
CA MET A 569 -30.07 10.82 -18.17
C MET A 569 -29.83 11.91 -19.23
N GLY A 570 -30.87 12.35 -19.94
CA GLY A 570 -30.80 13.45 -20.89
C GLY A 570 -30.32 14.77 -20.25
N ILE A 571 -30.84 15.13 -19.09
CA ILE A 571 -30.36 16.30 -18.32
C ILE A 571 -28.90 16.12 -17.91
N SER A 572 -28.53 14.92 -17.46
CA SER A 572 -27.17 14.62 -17.00
C SER A 572 -26.14 14.71 -18.10
N LEU A 573 -26.54 14.53 -19.37
CA LEU A 573 -25.69 14.77 -20.53
C LEU A 573 -25.72 16.24 -20.97
N LEU A 574 -26.91 16.85 -21.02
CA LEU A 574 -27.09 18.21 -21.53
C LEU A 574 -26.41 19.25 -20.64
N VAL A 575 -26.56 19.15 -19.32
CA VAL A 575 -26.05 20.17 -18.39
C VAL A 575 -24.53 20.27 -18.44
N PRO A 576 -23.75 19.18 -18.23
CA PRO A 576 -22.30 19.25 -18.36
C PRO A 576 -21.84 19.63 -19.76
N ALA A 577 -22.52 19.15 -20.82
CA ALA A 577 -22.17 19.52 -22.19
C ALA A 577 -22.36 21.02 -22.48
N VAL A 578 -23.42 21.64 -21.93
CA VAL A 578 -23.64 23.09 -22.04
C VAL A 578 -22.56 23.86 -21.27
N PHE A 579 -22.24 23.43 -20.04
CA PHE A 579 -21.19 24.08 -19.24
C PHE A 579 -19.78 23.86 -19.81
N ALA A 580 -19.53 22.75 -20.50
CA ALA A 580 -18.29 22.49 -21.22
C ALA A 580 -18.11 23.43 -22.42
N ARG A 581 -19.20 23.93 -23.02
CA ARG A 581 -19.20 24.88 -24.14
C ARG A 581 -19.08 26.34 -23.74
N PHE A 582 -19.10 26.67 -22.45
CA PHE A 582 -18.72 28.00 -21.98
C PHE A 582 -17.21 27.98 -21.71
N PRO A 583 -16.35 28.32 -22.69
CA PRO A 583 -14.93 28.44 -22.41
C PRO A 583 -14.77 29.54 -21.36
N TYR A 584 -14.17 29.20 -20.23
CA TYR A 584 -13.44 30.21 -19.49
C TYR A 584 -12.39 30.73 -20.48
N ARG A 585 -12.38 32.05 -20.74
CA ARG A 585 -11.60 32.67 -21.81
C ARG A 585 -10.12 32.23 -21.72
N ALA A 586 -9.74 31.18 -22.44
CA ALA A 586 -8.40 31.04 -22.96
C ALA A 586 -8.31 32.12 -24.03
N THR A 587 -7.71 33.26 -23.70
CA THR A 587 -7.36 34.26 -24.71
C THR A 587 -6.43 33.59 -25.72
N PRO A 588 -6.83 33.42 -27.00
CA PRO A 588 -5.96 32.86 -28.01
C PRO A 588 -5.10 33.99 -28.55
N VAL A 589 -3.88 34.17 -28.04
CA VAL A 589 -2.94 35.18 -28.56
C VAL A 589 -1.52 34.63 -28.70
N SER A 590 -1.35 33.32 -28.94
CA SER A 590 -0.02 32.75 -29.04
C SER A 590 0.10 31.66 -30.08
N SER A 591 1.23 31.67 -30.79
CA SER A 591 1.69 30.64 -31.71
C SER A 591 2.39 29.47 -31.02
N PHE A 592 2.47 29.47 -29.67
CA PHE A 592 2.99 28.35 -28.87
C PHE A 592 1.85 27.54 -28.24
N PRO A 593 2.02 26.22 -28.04
CA PRO A 593 1.08 25.42 -27.27
C PRO A 593 1.07 25.84 -25.80
N ALA A 594 -0.08 25.68 -25.14
CA ALA A 594 -0.21 25.91 -23.69
C ALA A 594 0.75 25.00 -22.91
N LEU A 595 1.24 25.46 -21.76
CA LEU A 595 2.07 24.67 -20.85
C LEU A 595 1.33 23.41 -20.39
N SER A 596 1.76 22.23 -20.84
CA SER A 596 1.35 20.95 -20.26
C SER A 596 2.30 20.57 -19.13
N ALA A 597 1.83 20.60 -17.89
CA ALA A 597 2.64 20.27 -16.71
C ALA A 597 1.88 19.38 -15.72
N PHE A 598 2.62 18.76 -14.79
CA PHE A 598 2.09 17.90 -13.74
C PHE A 598 3.04 17.90 -12.54
N ASP A 599 2.51 17.53 -11.38
CA ASP A 599 3.27 17.40 -10.14
C ASP A 599 2.75 16.22 -9.31
N PHE A 600 3.60 15.66 -8.45
CA PHE A 600 3.24 14.45 -7.73
C PHE A 600 2.17 14.64 -6.64
N ILE A 601 2.08 15.85 -6.06
CA ILE A 601 1.34 16.11 -4.84
C ILE A 601 -0.13 16.45 -5.14
N GLN A 602 -0.37 17.38 -6.07
CA GLN A 602 -1.67 17.98 -6.30
C GLN A 602 -2.27 17.54 -7.64
N ALA A 603 -1.49 17.58 -8.73
CA ALA A 603 -1.99 17.33 -10.07
C ALA A 603 -1.05 16.41 -10.89
N PRO A 604 -1.05 15.09 -10.60
CA PRO A 604 -0.13 14.12 -11.20
C PRO A 604 -0.47 13.68 -12.62
N TYR A 605 -1.50 14.29 -13.22
CA TYR A 605 -1.88 14.07 -14.61
C TYR A 605 -1.50 15.29 -15.44
N PRO A 606 -0.90 15.13 -16.63
CA PRO A 606 -0.58 16.27 -17.50
C PRO A 606 -1.81 17.12 -17.86
N HIS A 607 -1.74 18.42 -17.60
CA HIS A 607 -2.83 19.37 -17.86
C HIS A 607 -2.30 20.76 -18.25
N HIS A 608 -3.14 21.53 -18.93
CA HIS A 608 -2.76 22.80 -19.56
C HIS A 608 -3.04 24.00 -18.65
N GLU A 609 -2.23 24.27 -17.62
CA GLU A 609 -2.45 25.43 -16.74
C GLU A 609 -1.17 26.24 -16.49
N PRO A 610 -1.21 27.59 -16.50
CA PRO A 610 -0.09 28.42 -16.09
C PRO A 610 0.32 28.17 -14.63
N VAL A 611 1.62 28.24 -14.34
CA VAL A 611 2.17 28.01 -13.00
C VAL A 611 2.92 29.26 -12.53
N ARG A 612 2.63 29.70 -11.30
CA ARG A 612 3.29 30.84 -10.67
C ARG A 612 4.47 30.37 -9.82
N PHE A 613 5.61 31.04 -9.96
CA PHE A 613 6.81 30.91 -9.13
C PHE A 613 7.15 32.28 -8.57
N GLY A 614 6.57 32.64 -7.42
CA GLY A 614 6.71 33.99 -6.85
C GLY A 614 6.34 35.08 -7.88
N PRO A 615 7.30 35.91 -8.35
CA PRO A 615 7.03 36.95 -9.34
C PRO A 615 6.99 36.48 -10.81
N LEU A 616 7.31 35.21 -11.08
CA LEU A 616 7.29 34.63 -12.42
C LEU A 616 5.97 33.87 -12.65
N LEU A 617 5.35 34.08 -13.82
CA LEU A 617 4.22 33.28 -14.30
C LEU A 617 4.65 32.54 -15.56
N LEU A 618 4.77 31.21 -15.48
CA LEU A 618 5.07 30.35 -16.61
C LEU A 618 3.77 30.04 -17.35
N GLU A 619 3.69 30.41 -18.63
CA GLU A 619 2.45 30.31 -19.43
C GLU A 619 2.54 29.24 -20.53
N GLU A 620 3.72 29.07 -21.15
CA GLU A 620 3.89 28.19 -22.32
C GLU A 620 5.23 27.45 -22.28
N ALA A 621 5.24 26.21 -22.75
CA ALA A 621 6.45 25.42 -22.98
C ALA A 621 6.28 24.55 -24.24
N ALA A 622 7.30 24.48 -25.09
CA ALA A 622 7.28 23.68 -26.31
C ALA A 622 8.68 23.15 -26.67
N ALA A 623 8.80 21.86 -26.95
CA ALA A 623 10.02 21.30 -27.52
C ALA A 623 10.14 21.62 -29.02
N THR A 624 11.35 21.91 -29.50
CA THR A 624 11.58 22.44 -30.88
C THR A 624 11.52 21.40 -32.01
N SER A 625 10.97 20.19 -31.79
CA SER A 625 10.89 19.13 -32.80
C SER A 625 9.54 18.96 -33.51
N GLY A 626 8.65 19.96 -33.48
CA GLY A 626 7.36 19.88 -34.21
C GLY A 626 6.38 18.83 -33.64
N VAL A 627 6.61 18.44 -32.39
CA VAL A 627 5.87 17.43 -31.65
C VAL A 627 4.85 18.13 -30.74
N THR A 628 3.61 17.63 -30.73
CA THR A 628 2.52 18.09 -29.88
C THR A 628 2.90 18.05 -28.39
N ALA A 629 2.38 19.00 -27.60
CA ALA A 629 2.58 19.10 -26.15
C ALA A 629 1.92 17.97 -25.33
N ASN A 630 2.03 16.70 -25.75
CA ASN A 630 1.68 15.57 -24.87
C ASN A 630 2.91 15.14 -24.06
N ALA A 631 2.66 14.67 -22.85
CA ALA A 631 3.70 14.46 -21.85
C ALA A 631 4.68 13.30 -22.13
N LEU A 632 4.51 12.53 -23.21
CA LEU A 632 5.38 11.40 -23.59
C LEU A 632 5.93 11.46 -25.03
N ASP A 633 5.88 12.61 -25.69
CA ASP A 633 6.14 12.64 -27.14
C ASP A 633 7.61 12.98 -27.50
N ILE A 634 8.46 13.33 -26.54
CA ILE A 634 9.90 13.54 -26.81
C ILE A 634 10.58 12.17 -26.89
N VAL A 635 10.93 11.75 -28.10
CA VAL A 635 11.77 10.58 -28.36
C VAL A 635 13.17 11.09 -28.68
N ALA A 636 14.17 10.58 -27.97
CA ALA A 636 15.56 10.99 -28.14
C ALA A 636 16.52 9.80 -28.04
N VAL A 637 17.76 10.02 -28.45
CA VAL A 637 18.87 9.07 -28.28
C VAL A 637 19.93 9.61 -27.32
N PRO A 638 20.71 8.75 -26.65
CA PRO A 638 21.77 9.20 -25.74
C PRO A 638 22.78 10.11 -26.44
N GLY A 639 23.22 11.17 -25.77
CA GLY A 639 24.10 12.19 -26.34
C GLY A 639 23.40 13.26 -27.20
N GLU A 640 22.12 13.09 -27.53
CA GLU A 640 21.34 14.10 -28.26
C GLU A 640 21.05 15.32 -27.37
N ALA A 641 21.00 16.51 -27.99
CA ALA A 641 20.60 17.74 -27.32
C ALA A 641 19.10 17.99 -27.53
N ILE A 642 18.35 18.13 -26.44
CA ILE A 642 16.93 18.50 -26.47
C ILE A 642 16.83 20.01 -26.20
N THR A 643 16.23 20.74 -27.13
CA THR A 643 15.95 22.18 -26.96
C THR A 643 14.47 22.43 -26.67
N LEU A 644 14.21 23.01 -25.50
CA LEU A 644 12.89 23.39 -25.02
C LEU A 644 12.73 24.92 -25.04
N GLY A 645 11.72 25.41 -25.75
CA GLY A 645 11.25 26.78 -25.69
C GLY A 645 10.34 26.99 -24.48
N LEU A 646 10.70 27.92 -23.61
CA LEU A 646 9.92 28.32 -22.44
C LEU A 646 9.48 29.77 -22.60
N ARG A 647 8.24 30.09 -22.20
CA ARG A 647 7.72 31.46 -22.16
C ARG A 647 7.06 31.77 -20.82
N TRP A 648 7.42 32.92 -20.28
CA TRP A 648 6.94 33.39 -18.99
C TRP A 648 6.63 34.89 -19.01
N ARG A 649 5.87 35.34 -18.01
CA ARG A 649 5.67 36.75 -17.68
C ARG A 649 6.29 37.06 -16.33
N LEU A 650 7.11 38.10 -16.26
CA LEU A 650 7.71 38.61 -15.03
C LEU A 650 6.89 39.78 -14.48
N MET A 651 6.50 39.68 -13.21
CA MET A 651 5.77 40.74 -12.50
C MET A 651 6.70 41.80 -11.89
N ASN A 652 8.00 41.48 -11.71
CA ASN A 652 9.02 42.40 -11.23
C ASN A 652 10.39 42.09 -11.88
N THR A 653 11.38 42.96 -11.66
CA THR A 653 12.71 42.88 -12.30
C THR A 653 13.77 42.17 -11.45
N ILE A 654 13.37 41.26 -10.56
CA ILE A 654 14.33 40.51 -9.72
C ILE A 654 15.08 39.50 -10.62
N PRO A 655 16.41 39.38 -10.49
CA PRO A 655 17.14 38.34 -11.22
C PRO A 655 16.71 36.96 -10.73
N LEU A 656 16.24 36.12 -11.65
CA LEU A 656 15.88 34.74 -11.39
C LEU A 656 16.75 33.80 -12.23
N THR A 657 16.98 32.60 -11.73
CA THR A 657 17.67 31.53 -12.46
C THR A 657 16.73 30.34 -12.58
N GLY A 658 16.70 29.71 -13.74
CA GLY A 658 15.96 28.47 -13.97
C GLY A 658 16.90 27.30 -14.19
N THR A 659 16.50 26.11 -13.76
CA THR A 659 17.20 24.86 -14.08
C THR A 659 16.22 23.89 -14.73
N LEU A 660 16.61 23.36 -15.89
CA LEU A 660 15.94 22.24 -16.54
C LEU A 660 16.74 20.97 -16.27
N ARG A 661 16.12 19.98 -15.65
CA ARG A 661 16.78 18.75 -15.19
C ARG A 661 16.15 17.53 -15.85
N LEU A 662 16.98 16.61 -16.32
CA LEU A 662 16.56 15.25 -16.67
C LEU A 662 16.72 14.39 -15.43
N VAL A 663 15.61 13.83 -14.93
CA VAL A 663 15.62 13.03 -13.69
C VAL A 663 15.07 11.62 -13.93
N SER A 664 15.45 10.71 -13.03
CA SER A 664 14.88 9.36 -13.00
C SER A 664 13.37 9.44 -12.74
N PRO A 665 12.54 8.56 -13.35
CA PRO A 665 11.11 8.47 -13.02
C PRO A 665 10.87 7.98 -11.58
N ALA A 666 11.91 7.47 -10.91
CA ALA A 666 11.89 7.12 -9.50
C ALA A 666 11.95 8.35 -8.57
N GLU A 667 12.43 9.50 -9.05
CA GLU A 667 12.64 10.73 -8.26
C GLU A 667 11.43 11.11 -7.38
N PRO A 668 10.19 11.22 -7.92
CA PRO A 668 9.04 11.64 -7.12
C PRO A 668 8.66 10.69 -5.97
N ARG A 669 9.18 9.46 -5.96
CA ARG A 669 8.77 8.38 -5.04
C ARG A 669 9.86 7.88 -4.12
N HIS A 670 11.07 7.84 -4.64
CA HIS A 670 12.24 7.29 -3.97
C HIS A 670 13.24 8.38 -3.56
N ASP A 671 12.94 9.65 -3.85
CA ASP A 671 13.76 10.81 -3.49
C ASP A 671 15.22 10.63 -3.94
N VAL A 672 15.38 10.48 -5.24
CA VAL A 672 16.63 10.16 -5.91
C VAL A 672 17.46 11.45 -6.05
N PRO A 673 18.50 11.67 -5.23
CA PRO A 673 19.03 13.01 -4.95
C PRO A 673 19.87 13.64 -6.07
N TYR A 674 19.74 13.18 -7.32
CA TYR A 674 20.55 13.59 -8.45
C TYR A 674 19.73 13.82 -9.73
N ALA A 675 20.22 14.74 -10.55
CA ALA A 675 19.84 14.82 -11.95
C ALA A 675 20.79 13.97 -12.81
N LEU A 676 20.26 13.39 -13.88
CA LEU A 676 21.05 12.71 -14.92
C LEU A 676 21.71 13.72 -15.86
N ALA A 677 21.04 14.84 -16.13
CA ALA A 677 21.57 16.01 -16.82
C ALA A 677 20.89 17.27 -16.31
N GLU A 678 21.58 18.40 -16.34
CA GLU A 678 21.04 19.68 -15.90
C GLU A 678 21.52 20.81 -16.83
N ALA A 679 20.62 21.74 -17.14
CA ALA A 679 20.92 22.96 -17.87
C ALA A 679 20.37 24.17 -17.11
N THR A 680 21.27 25.09 -16.76
CA THR A 680 20.94 26.33 -16.05
C THR A 680 20.81 27.48 -17.04
N PHE A 681 19.78 28.30 -16.87
CA PHE A 681 19.53 29.45 -17.74
C PHE A 681 19.10 30.68 -16.93
N ALA A 682 19.49 31.86 -17.41
CA ALA A 682 19.05 33.11 -16.81
C ALA A 682 17.62 33.43 -17.23
N VAL A 683 16.79 33.81 -16.26
CA VAL A 683 15.44 34.30 -16.51
C VAL A 683 15.53 35.80 -16.68
N LEU A 684 15.65 36.23 -17.94
CA LEU A 684 15.83 37.64 -18.27
C LEU A 684 14.47 38.37 -18.31
N PRO A 685 14.38 39.61 -17.80
CA PRO A 685 13.26 40.50 -18.07
C PRO A 685 13.28 40.90 -19.54
N ALA A 686 12.13 40.82 -20.23
CA ALA A 686 12.05 41.20 -21.64
C ALA A 686 10.94 42.21 -21.91
N SER A 687 11.37 43.30 -22.56
CA SER A 687 10.64 44.47 -23.08
C SER A 687 9.58 45.12 -22.17
N HIS A 688 8.98 46.23 -22.61
CA HIS A 688 8.00 47.00 -21.83
C HIS A 688 6.75 46.19 -21.39
N ASP A 689 6.53 44.99 -21.94
CA ASP A 689 5.35 44.15 -21.70
C ASP A 689 5.59 42.98 -20.72
N GLY A 690 6.82 42.81 -20.21
CA GLY A 690 7.18 41.82 -19.18
C GLY A 690 7.20 40.36 -19.64
N LEU A 691 7.24 40.09 -20.94
CA LEU A 691 7.21 38.75 -21.54
C LEU A 691 8.63 38.25 -21.86
N GLY A 692 9.06 37.17 -21.21
CA GLY A 692 10.35 36.50 -21.47
C GLY A 692 10.20 35.19 -22.25
N VAL A 693 11.21 34.88 -23.08
CA VAL A 693 11.33 33.63 -23.83
C VAL A 693 12.77 33.14 -23.71
N ALA A 694 12.98 31.84 -23.48
CA ALA A 694 14.28 31.19 -23.64
C ALA A 694 14.15 29.85 -24.35
N GLY A 695 15.12 29.55 -25.21
CA GLY A 695 15.41 28.19 -25.65
C GLY A 695 16.46 27.58 -24.73
N VAL A 696 16.07 26.60 -23.92
CA VAL A 696 16.96 25.88 -23.01
C VAL A 696 17.38 24.58 -23.67
N THR A 697 18.67 24.36 -23.82
CA THR A 697 19.21 23.13 -24.43
C THR A 697 19.80 22.24 -23.36
N LEU A 698 19.28 21.02 -23.26
CA LEU A 698 19.73 19.98 -22.34
C LEU A 698 20.38 18.86 -23.14
N VAL A 699 21.66 18.57 -22.87
CA VAL A 699 22.38 17.48 -23.53
C VAL A 699 22.16 16.19 -22.73
N LEU A 700 21.61 15.17 -23.38
CA LEU A 700 21.40 13.87 -22.75
C LEU A 700 22.74 13.17 -22.49
N PRO A 701 22.92 12.45 -21.37
CA PRO A 701 24.13 11.69 -21.13
C PRO A 701 24.35 10.65 -22.23
N PRO A 702 25.59 10.46 -22.72
CA PRO A 702 25.88 9.50 -23.79
C PRO A 702 25.71 8.04 -23.35
N ASP A 703 25.72 7.77 -22.04
CA ASP A 703 25.56 6.46 -21.41
C ASP A 703 24.15 6.21 -20.86
N LEU A 704 23.19 7.09 -21.20
CA LEU A 704 21.80 7.00 -20.75
C LEU A 704 21.15 5.70 -21.27
N ALA A 705 20.63 4.88 -20.37
CA ALA A 705 19.97 3.62 -20.72
C ALA A 705 18.63 3.86 -21.44
N ARG A 706 18.17 2.90 -22.24
CA ARG A 706 16.81 2.92 -22.81
C ARG A 706 15.78 2.95 -21.68
N GLY A 707 14.78 3.82 -21.78
CA GLY A 707 13.83 4.00 -20.67
C GLY A 707 12.97 5.25 -20.81
N LEU A 708 12.27 5.56 -19.71
CA LEU A 708 11.49 6.78 -19.54
C LEU A 708 12.16 7.68 -18.51
N TYR A 709 12.31 8.96 -18.80
CA TYR A 709 12.90 9.96 -17.90
C TYR A 709 12.02 11.19 -17.83
N LEU A 710 12.05 11.93 -16.72
CA LEU A 710 11.20 13.11 -16.53
C LEU A 710 11.99 14.40 -16.76
N LEU A 711 11.30 15.41 -17.28
CA LEU A 711 11.82 16.77 -17.37
C LEU A 711 11.27 17.60 -16.21
N GLU A 712 12.17 17.93 -15.30
CA GLU A 712 11.89 18.70 -14.09
C GLU A 712 12.33 20.16 -14.29
N LEU A 713 11.50 21.10 -13.84
CA LEU A 713 11.78 22.53 -13.93
C LEU A 713 11.76 23.18 -12.55
N ARG A 714 12.85 23.85 -12.18
CA ARG A 714 12.97 24.65 -10.95
C ARG A 714 13.36 26.08 -11.25
N PHE A 715 12.94 26.99 -10.39
CA PHE A 715 13.29 28.41 -10.44
C PHE A 715 13.82 28.88 -9.09
N TYR A 716 14.81 29.75 -9.12
CA TYR A 716 15.50 30.27 -7.94
C TYR A 716 15.50 31.79 -7.97
N GLY A 717 15.17 32.39 -6.82
CA GLY A 717 15.34 33.81 -6.52
C GLY A 717 16.49 34.05 -5.55
N PRO A 718 16.67 35.30 -5.08
CA PRO A 718 17.75 35.66 -4.15
C PRO A 718 17.68 34.94 -2.80
N GLU A 719 16.47 34.52 -2.39
CA GLU A 719 16.20 33.85 -1.11
C GLU A 719 16.20 32.31 -1.22
N GLY A 720 16.42 31.75 -2.43
CA GLY A 720 16.43 30.30 -2.67
C GLY A 720 15.42 29.84 -3.72
N GLU A 721 15.06 28.54 -3.69
CA GLU A 721 14.11 27.94 -4.62
C GLU A 721 12.69 28.52 -4.46
N LEU A 722 12.08 28.90 -5.56
CA LEU A 722 10.72 29.39 -5.61
C LEU A 722 9.77 28.20 -5.75
N GLN A 723 8.82 28.08 -4.82
CA GLN A 723 7.85 27.00 -4.85
C GLN A 723 6.76 27.26 -5.91
N PRO A 724 6.40 26.26 -6.72
CA PRO A 724 5.33 26.38 -7.71
C PRO A 724 3.97 26.56 -7.04
N GLN A 725 3.12 27.39 -7.63
CA GLN A 725 1.76 27.67 -7.16
C GLN A 725 0.77 27.74 -8.31
N THR A 726 -0.48 27.38 -8.05
CA THR A 726 -1.59 27.62 -8.98
C THR A 726 -1.91 29.11 -9.08
N LEU A 727 -2.72 29.52 -10.06
CA LEU A 727 -3.13 30.93 -10.19
C LEU A 727 -3.88 31.47 -8.95
N GLN A 728 -4.45 30.56 -8.15
CA GLN A 728 -5.16 30.86 -6.91
C GLN A 728 -4.23 30.94 -5.68
N GLY A 729 -2.93 30.65 -5.86
CA GLY A 729 -1.93 30.67 -4.79
C GLY A 729 -1.82 29.38 -3.98
N VAL A 730 -2.40 28.27 -4.47
CA VAL A 730 -2.25 26.95 -3.83
C VAL A 730 -0.88 26.39 -4.18
N GLY A 731 -0.11 25.93 -3.18
CA GLY A 731 1.22 25.35 -3.39
C GLY A 731 1.14 23.99 -4.09
N ARG A 732 2.00 23.81 -5.10
CA ARG A 732 2.18 22.56 -5.85
C ARG A 732 3.45 21.84 -5.38
N GLY A 733 3.57 20.56 -5.71
CA GLY A 733 4.87 19.86 -5.63
C GLY A 733 5.82 20.26 -6.75
N THR A 734 6.99 19.61 -6.80
CA THR A 734 7.97 19.76 -7.88
C THR A 734 7.31 19.68 -9.26
N LEU A 735 7.60 20.66 -10.13
CA LEU A 735 6.94 20.80 -11.43
C LEU A 735 7.67 19.97 -12.50
N TYR A 736 6.91 19.09 -13.16
CA TYR A 736 7.34 18.33 -14.33
C TYR A 736 6.60 18.83 -15.56
N ILE A 737 7.32 19.00 -16.66
CA ILE A 737 6.81 19.61 -17.90
C ILE A 737 6.78 18.63 -19.08
N GLY A 738 7.07 17.36 -18.82
CA GLY A 738 7.08 16.30 -19.81
C GLY A 738 8.01 15.17 -19.42
N ALA A 739 8.12 14.20 -20.33
CA ALA A 739 9.02 13.08 -20.18
C ALA A 739 9.68 12.73 -21.52
N VAL A 740 10.89 12.17 -21.43
CA VAL A 740 11.74 11.78 -22.55
C VAL A 740 11.76 10.25 -22.62
N ARG A 741 11.39 9.71 -23.79
CA ARG A 741 11.54 8.30 -24.11
C ARG A 741 12.84 8.07 -24.86
N VAL A 742 13.76 7.34 -24.24
CA VAL A 742 14.98 6.89 -24.88
C VAL A 742 14.72 5.51 -25.46
N ARG A 743 14.82 5.37 -26.79
CA ARG A 743 14.44 4.12 -27.52
C ARG A 743 15.61 3.26 -27.99
N SER A 744 16.82 3.78 -27.95
CA SER A 744 18.02 3.05 -28.36
C SER A 744 19.20 3.51 -27.51
N ASN A 745 20.14 2.61 -27.23
CA ASN A 745 21.41 2.96 -26.62
C ASN A 745 22.45 3.29 -27.71
N SER A 746 23.23 4.36 -27.53
CA SER A 746 24.30 4.78 -28.46
C SER A 746 25.57 3.92 -28.35
N GLN A 747 25.74 3.15 -27.26
CA GLN A 747 26.98 2.41 -26.94
C GLN A 747 27.00 0.93 -27.33
N ALA A 748 26.20 0.51 -28.31
CA ALA A 748 26.33 -0.83 -28.89
C ALA A 748 27.64 -0.93 -29.70
N GLY A 749 28.75 -1.35 -29.08
CA GLY A 749 29.97 -1.65 -29.85
C GLY A 749 31.32 -1.71 -29.14
N SER A 750 31.48 -1.25 -27.88
CA SER A 750 32.75 -1.43 -27.16
C SER A 750 32.73 -2.70 -26.30
N VAL A 751 33.69 -3.61 -26.55
CA VAL A 751 34.00 -4.74 -25.67
C VAL A 751 34.54 -4.15 -24.37
N ALA A 752 33.65 -3.87 -23.42
CA ALA A 752 34.04 -3.47 -22.08
C ALA A 752 34.52 -4.72 -21.32
N PRO A 753 35.45 -4.58 -20.37
CA PRO A 753 35.82 -5.67 -19.48
C PRO A 753 34.59 -6.17 -18.72
N VAL A 754 34.47 -7.48 -18.56
CA VAL A 754 33.47 -8.11 -17.70
C VAL A 754 34.06 -8.19 -16.30
N ALA A 755 33.43 -7.53 -15.34
CA ALA A 755 33.80 -7.61 -13.94
C ALA A 755 33.30 -8.91 -13.30
N ALA A 756 32.05 -9.30 -13.59
CA ALA A 756 31.47 -10.56 -13.11
C ALA A 756 30.28 -11.02 -13.95
N GLN A 757 30.01 -12.33 -13.91
CA GLN A 757 28.79 -12.94 -14.44
C GLN A 757 27.92 -13.41 -13.27
N LEU A 758 26.71 -12.88 -13.17
CA LEU A 758 25.72 -13.19 -12.12
C LEU A 758 24.48 -13.81 -12.78
N GLY A 759 24.52 -15.12 -13.03
CA GLY A 759 23.47 -15.84 -13.74
C GLY A 759 23.25 -15.28 -15.15
N GLU A 760 22.07 -14.71 -15.41
CA GLU A 760 21.71 -14.09 -16.70
C GLU A 760 22.29 -12.67 -16.87
N LEU A 761 22.75 -12.05 -15.78
CA LEU A 761 23.25 -10.68 -15.77
C LEU A 761 24.77 -10.65 -15.87
N THR A 762 25.29 -9.71 -16.67
CA THR A 762 26.71 -9.43 -16.77
C THR A 762 26.99 -8.07 -16.16
N LEU A 763 27.89 -8.00 -15.19
CA LEU A 763 28.40 -6.77 -14.61
C LEU A 763 29.67 -6.36 -15.36
N HIS A 764 29.67 -5.15 -15.95
CA HIS A 764 30.84 -4.60 -16.64
C HIS A 764 31.71 -3.75 -15.71
N GLY A 765 31.11 -3.07 -14.73
CA GLY A 765 31.86 -2.28 -13.78
C GLY A 765 30.98 -1.45 -12.84
N VAL A 766 31.61 -0.98 -11.77
CA VAL A 766 31.04 -0.06 -10.79
C VAL A 766 32.01 1.10 -10.60
N THR A 767 31.50 2.32 -10.70
CA THR A 767 32.26 3.54 -10.44
C THR A 767 31.59 4.32 -9.30
N PRO A 768 32.28 4.57 -8.17
CA PRO A 768 31.76 5.45 -7.13
C PRO A 768 31.73 6.91 -7.62
N LEU A 769 30.59 7.57 -7.42
CA LEU A 769 30.39 9.00 -7.62
C LEU A 769 30.13 9.63 -6.25
N SER A 770 31.16 10.20 -5.62
CA SER A 770 31.00 10.87 -4.33
C SER A 770 30.34 12.24 -4.55
N SER A 771 29.05 12.34 -4.22
CA SER A 771 28.26 13.57 -4.40
C SER A 771 27.89 14.26 -3.09
N SER A 772 27.77 13.50 -1.99
CA SER A 772 27.50 14.04 -0.65
C SER A 772 28.30 13.26 0.41
N LEU A 773 28.22 13.74 1.65
CA LEU A 773 29.01 13.22 2.78
C LEU A 773 28.38 11.95 3.37
N ASP A 774 27.06 11.86 3.29
CA ASP A 774 26.20 10.83 3.86
C ASP A 774 25.69 9.82 2.83
N THR A 775 26.00 10.00 1.54
CA THR A 775 25.58 9.06 0.50
C THR A 775 26.68 8.75 -0.50
N LEU A 776 26.73 7.49 -0.92
CA LEU A 776 27.58 7.00 -2.00
C LEU A 776 26.70 6.64 -3.19
N ARG A 777 26.73 7.49 -4.21
CA ARG A 777 26.12 7.15 -5.50
C ARG A 777 27.07 6.25 -6.27
N LEU A 778 26.55 5.18 -6.85
CA LEU A 778 27.31 4.26 -7.69
C LEU A 778 26.82 4.41 -9.12
N GLN A 779 27.71 4.49 -10.10
CA GLN A 779 27.38 4.26 -11.50
C GLN A 779 27.69 2.80 -11.81
N VAL A 780 26.67 2.00 -12.09
CA VAL A 780 26.80 0.57 -12.32
C VAL A 780 26.42 0.24 -13.75
N SER A 781 27.26 -0.52 -14.46
CA SER A 781 27.05 -0.87 -15.85
C SER A 781 26.79 -2.36 -16.02
N TRP A 782 25.62 -2.69 -16.58
CA TRP A 782 25.13 -4.05 -16.75
C TRP A 782 24.86 -4.41 -18.21
N SER A 783 24.72 -5.70 -18.51
CA SER A 783 24.06 -6.18 -19.73
C SER A 783 23.44 -7.56 -19.52
N VAL A 784 22.64 -7.99 -20.49
CA VAL A 784 22.22 -9.39 -20.64
C VAL A 784 22.70 -9.94 -21.98
N ALA A 785 23.18 -11.18 -21.99
CA ALA A 785 23.61 -11.83 -23.24
C ALA A 785 22.41 -12.20 -24.13
N ALA A 786 21.29 -12.58 -23.50
CA ALA A 786 20.01 -12.87 -24.15
C ALA A 786 18.87 -12.28 -23.31
N LYS A 787 17.69 -12.11 -23.92
CA LYS A 787 16.56 -11.49 -23.24
C LYS A 787 16.07 -12.41 -22.11
N THR A 788 15.81 -11.85 -20.92
CA THR A 788 15.32 -12.61 -19.78
C THR A 788 13.83 -12.36 -19.51
N PRO A 789 13.03 -13.41 -19.23
CA PRO A 789 11.65 -13.26 -18.80
C PRO A 789 11.51 -12.96 -17.28
N ARG A 790 12.61 -12.93 -16.53
CA ARG A 790 12.64 -12.72 -15.06
C ARG A 790 13.02 -11.28 -14.72
N ASN A 791 12.45 -10.73 -13.65
CA ASN A 791 12.95 -9.48 -13.06
C ASN A 791 13.87 -9.82 -11.89
N TRP A 792 15.15 -9.53 -12.04
CA TRP A 792 16.16 -9.72 -11.01
C TRP A 792 16.23 -8.48 -10.10
N SER A 793 16.32 -8.71 -8.79
CA SER A 793 16.65 -7.70 -7.78
C SER A 793 18.15 -7.72 -7.48
N LEU A 794 18.67 -6.58 -7.05
CA LEU A 794 20.07 -6.37 -6.68
C LEU A 794 20.17 -6.03 -5.20
N SER A 795 21.08 -6.70 -4.49
CA SER A 795 21.53 -6.32 -3.14
C SER A 795 22.94 -5.76 -3.26
N LEU A 796 23.13 -4.48 -2.91
CA LEU A 796 24.45 -3.85 -2.86
C LEU A 796 24.80 -3.59 -1.40
N ARG A 797 25.91 -4.15 -0.93
CA ARG A 797 26.34 -4.10 0.47
C ARG A 797 27.75 -3.52 0.54
N LEU A 798 27.91 -2.48 1.33
CA LEU A 798 29.23 -1.93 1.65
C LEU A 798 29.78 -2.66 2.87
N LEU A 799 30.94 -3.27 2.74
CA LEU A 799 31.65 -4.01 3.78
C LEU A 799 32.96 -3.30 4.10
N ASP A 800 33.35 -3.30 5.37
CA ASP A 800 34.72 -2.95 5.77
C ASP A 800 35.72 -4.09 5.50
N THR A 801 37.00 -3.85 5.82
CA THR A 801 38.07 -4.83 5.62
C THR A 801 37.93 -6.08 6.48
N ASP A 802 37.15 -6.02 7.55
CA ASP A 802 36.88 -7.15 8.43
C ASP A 802 35.64 -7.95 7.96
N GLY A 803 35.03 -7.53 6.85
CA GLY A 803 33.85 -8.16 6.25
C GLY A 803 32.53 -7.73 6.90
N ARG A 804 32.54 -6.75 7.80
CA ARG A 804 31.33 -6.27 8.48
C ARG A 804 30.52 -5.37 7.56
N GLN A 805 29.21 -5.62 7.48
CA GLN A 805 28.31 -4.81 6.69
C GLN A 805 28.08 -3.44 7.32
N LEU A 806 28.45 -2.39 6.60
CA LEU A 806 28.30 -0.99 6.99
C LEU A 806 26.99 -0.40 6.49
N SER A 807 26.62 -0.74 5.26
CA SER A 807 25.43 -0.23 4.58
C SER A 807 24.93 -1.25 3.57
N GLN A 808 23.63 -1.19 3.27
CA GLN A 808 22.98 -2.05 2.29
C GLN A 808 21.86 -1.30 1.59
N VAL A 809 21.67 -1.58 0.31
CA VAL A 809 20.47 -1.24 -0.43
C VAL A 809 20.02 -2.42 -1.28
N ASP A 810 18.72 -2.74 -1.21
CA ASP A 810 18.07 -3.72 -2.07
C ASP A 810 17.10 -3.02 -3.02
N LEU A 811 17.26 -3.23 -4.31
CA LEU A 811 16.42 -2.61 -5.33
C LEU A 811 16.38 -3.43 -6.62
N GLN A 812 15.28 -3.30 -7.36
CA GLN A 812 15.30 -3.63 -8.77
C GLN A 812 16.09 -2.56 -9.54
N PRO A 813 16.80 -2.92 -10.63
CA PRO A 813 17.49 -1.94 -11.45
C PRO A 813 16.62 -0.74 -11.84
N GLY A 814 17.19 0.46 -11.74
CA GLY A 814 16.48 1.73 -11.93
C GLY A 814 15.36 1.96 -10.91
N TYR A 815 15.49 1.45 -9.68
CA TYR A 815 14.44 1.49 -8.64
C TYR A 815 13.11 0.85 -9.08
N GLY A 816 13.18 -0.17 -9.95
CA GLY A 816 12.00 -0.84 -10.53
C GLY A 816 11.43 -0.15 -11.77
N TYR A 817 12.02 0.96 -12.22
CA TYR A 817 11.68 1.64 -13.47
C TYR A 817 12.54 1.20 -14.67
N LEU A 818 13.48 0.29 -14.45
CA LEU A 818 14.22 -0.37 -15.52
C LEU A 818 14.42 -1.88 -15.24
N PRO A 819 13.33 -2.63 -14.98
CA PRO A 819 13.45 -4.05 -14.62
C PRO A 819 14.05 -4.85 -15.78
N THR A 820 14.72 -5.98 -15.46
CA THR A 820 15.54 -6.72 -16.42
C THR A 820 14.76 -7.30 -17.60
N THR A 821 13.44 -7.48 -17.48
CA THR A 821 12.57 -7.83 -18.63
C THR A 821 12.53 -6.77 -19.74
N LEU A 822 12.88 -5.51 -19.43
CA LEU A 822 12.97 -4.43 -20.42
C LEU A 822 14.30 -4.42 -21.18
N TRP A 823 15.33 -5.11 -20.70
CA TRP A 823 16.68 -5.02 -21.26
C TRP A 823 16.74 -5.78 -22.59
N GLN A 824 17.47 -5.23 -23.57
CA GLN A 824 17.72 -5.90 -24.83
C GLN A 824 19.04 -6.68 -24.81
N PRO A 825 19.16 -7.79 -25.56
CA PRO A 825 20.42 -8.52 -25.68
C PRO A 825 21.57 -7.61 -26.14
N GLY A 826 22.70 -7.63 -25.42
CA GLY A 826 23.89 -6.84 -25.74
C GLY A 826 23.78 -5.33 -25.47
N GLU A 827 22.63 -4.85 -24.99
CA GLU A 827 22.47 -3.47 -24.55
C GLU A 827 23.24 -3.24 -23.24
N ARG A 828 23.98 -2.13 -23.17
CA ARG A 828 24.60 -1.65 -21.94
C ARG A 828 23.59 -0.86 -21.12
N VAL A 829 23.32 -1.29 -19.89
CA VAL A 829 22.37 -0.63 -18.99
C VAL A 829 23.13 0.03 -17.85
N THR A 830 23.12 1.35 -17.82
CA THR A 830 23.73 2.13 -16.74
C THR A 830 22.68 2.45 -15.68
N ASP A 831 22.93 2.06 -14.44
CA ASP A 831 22.10 2.35 -13.27
C ASP A 831 22.86 3.20 -12.24
N TYR A 832 22.12 3.88 -11.37
CA TYR A 832 22.64 4.85 -10.42
C TYR A 832 22.12 4.64 -8.98
N PRO A 833 22.32 3.47 -8.36
CA PRO A 833 21.89 3.22 -7.00
C PRO A 833 22.67 4.09 -5.99
N VAL A 834 22.00 4.47 -4.90
CA VAL A 834 22.55 5.30 -3.83
C VAL A 834 22.57 4.49 -2.53
N LEU A 835 23.73 4.40 -1.90
CA LEU A 835 23.91 3.85 -0.57
C LEU A 835 23.96 4.97 0.46
N VAL A 836 23.22 4.83 1.56
CA VAL A 836 23.36 5.73 2.72
C VAL A 836 24.58 5.29 3.52
N LEU A 837 25.53 6.19 3.74
CA LEU A 837 26.75 5.91 4.49
C LEU A 837 26.53 6.16 5.99
N PRO A 838 27.09 5.32 6.87
CA PRO A 838 27.08 5.58 8.32
C PRO A 838 27.75 6.90 8.69
N GLU A 839 27.23 7.57 9.70
CA GLU A 839 27.82 8.78 10.27
C GLU A 839 29.26 8.51 10.76
N GLY A 840 30.22 9.34 10.35
CA GLY A 840 31.62 9.21 10.76
C GLY A 840 32.40 8.09 10.06
N LEU A 841 31.92 7.61 8.91
CA LEU A 841 32.67 6.66 8.09
C LEU A 841 33.99 7.28 7.60
N ALA A 842 35.09 6.54 7.80
CA ALA A 842 36.42 6.98 7.46
C ALA A 842 36.69 6.88 5.94
N PRO A 843 37.56 7.73 5.36
CA PRO A 843 37.98 7.57 3.97
C PRO A 843 38.93 6.38 3.87
N GLY A 844 38.81 5.56 2.83
CA GLY A 844 39.67 4.41 2.64
C GLY A 844 39.13 3.32 1.72
N ALA A 845 39.70 2.13 1.84
CA ALA A 845 39.39 0.97 1.02
C ALA A 845 38.31 0.11 1.70
N TYR A 846 37.25 -0.15 0.95
CA TYR A 846 36.09 -0.94 1.34
C TYR A 846 35.79 -1.98 0.26
N THR A 847 34.87 -2.90 0.56
CA THR A 847 34.37 -3.87 -0.42
C THR A 847 32.90 -3.60 -0.69
N LEU A 848 32.53 -3.48 -1.95
CA LEU A 848 31.14 -3.49 -2.39
C LEU A 848 30.78 -4.91 -2.84
N ARG A 849 29.94 -5.58 -2.05
CA ARG A 849 29.34 -6.87 -2.42
C ARG A 849 28.06 -6.64 -3.21
N GLY A 850 28.02 -7.12 -4.44
CA GLY A 850 26.84 -7.11 -5.31
C GLY A 850 26.24 -8.51 -5.45
N ILE A 851 24.95 -8.65 -5.15
CA ILE A 851 24.22 -9.93 -5.24
C ILE A 851 23.03 -9.74 -6.16
N ALA A 852 22.86 -10.65 -7.13
CA ALA A 852 21.65 -10.71 -7.95
C ALA A 852 20.74 -11.85 -7.45
N TYR A 853 19.46 -11.59 -7.22
CA TYR A 853 18.53 -12.59 -6.69
C TYR A 853 17.09 -12.39 -7.17
N LEU A 854 16.28 -13.45 -7.07
CA LEU A 854 14.83 -13.39 -7.31
C LEU A 854 14.10 -13.14 -6.00
N GLU A 855 13.43 -12.01 -5.86
CA GLU A 855 12.68 -11.66 -4.64
C GLU A 855 11.58 -12.69 -4.29
N ALA A 856 11.01 -13.35 -5.30
CA ALA A 856 9.95 -14.33 -5.10
C ALA A 856 10.41 -15.60 -4.35
N THR A 857 11.67 -16.01 -4.52
CA THR A 857 12.22 -17.27 -4.00
C THR A 857 13.47 -17.08 -3.15
N MET A 858 14.05 -15.88 -3.12
CA MET A 858 15.38 -15.55 -2.61
C MET A 858 16.52 -16.34 -3.27
N GLU A 859 16.26 -16.97 -4.42
CA GLU A 859 17.27 -17.68 -5.21
C GLU A 859 18.30 -16.68 -5.76
N THR A 860 19.59 -16.92 -5.47
CA THR A 860 20.69 -16.07 -5.94
C THR A 860 21.19 -16.54 -7.31
N ALA A 861 21.38 -15.61 -8.24
CA ALA A 861 22.05 -15.84 -9.51
C ALA A 861 23.58 -15.82 -9.39
N GLY A 862 24.08 -15.20 -8.32
CA GLY A 862 25.50 -15.07 -8.02
C GLY A 862 25.78 -13.85 -7.16
N GLU A 863 27.01 -13.77 -6.68
CA GLU A 863 27.55 -12.63 -5.94
C GLU A 863 28.96 -12.27 -6.43
N VAL A 864 29.36 -11.01 -6.20
CA VAL A 864 30.69 -10.50 -6.52
C VAL A 864 31.12 -9.46 -5.48
N ASP A 865 32.38 -9.55 -5.06
CA ASP A 865 33.03 -8.54 -4.23
C ASP A 865 33.91 -7.64 -5.11
N LEU A 866 33.66 -6.34 -5.07
CA LEU A 866 34.41 -5.33 -5.82
C LEU A 866 35.09 -4.36 -4.85
N PRO A 867 36.39 -4.10 -5.01
CA PRO A 867 37.05 -3.09 -4.19
C PRO A 867 36.48 -1.70 -4.52
N ILE A 868 36.18 -0.92 -3.49
CA ILE A 868 35.69 0.45 -3.62
C ILE A 868 36.47 1.37 -2.69
N THR A 869 36.82 2.56 -3.17
CA THR A 869 37.54 3.56 -2.37
C THR A 869 36.62 4.73 -2.07
N ILE A 870 36.46 5.05 -0.80
CA ILE A 870 35.74 6.23 -0.33
C ILE A 870 36.77 7.31 -0.04
N THR A 871 36.69 8.43 -0.76
CA THR A 871 37.68 9.51 -0.69
C THR A 871 37.24 10.69 0.16
N GLN A 872 35.95 10.81 0.44
CA GLN A 872 35.37 11.87 1.26
C GLN A 872 35.00 11.33 2.64
N MET A 873 35.26 12.12 3.68
CA MET A 873 34.82 11.82 5.04
C MET A 873 33.33 12.09 5.20
N THR A 874 32.62 11.21 5.91
CA THR A 874 31.24 11.46 6.33
C THR A 874 31.24 12.46 7.48
N LEU A 875 31.23 13.73 7.06
CA LEU A 875 31.47 14.96 7.79
C LEU A 875 30.41 15.26 8.86
N TRP A 876 30.88 15.47 10.08
CA TRP A 876 30.31 16.45 11.00
C TRP A 876 31.19 17.71 10.92
N ASP A 877 30.62 18.88 10.55
CA ASP A 877 31.35 20.17 10.56
C ASP A 877 31.17 20.87 11.94
N PRO A 878 32.21 20.97 12.78
CA PRO A 878 32.10 21.53 14.11
C PRO A 878 31.74 23.03 14.15
N ARG A 879 31.80 23.74 13.00
CA ARG A 879 31.37 25.14 12.91
C ARG A 879 29.87 25.32 13.04
N GLU A 880 29.06 24.29 12.77
CA GLU A 880 27.60 24.37 12.83
C GLU A 880 27.03 24.20 14.25
N SER A 881 27.83 23.69 15.20
CA SER A 881 27.38 23.37 16.57
C SER A 881 28.47 23.67 17.63
N CYS A 882 28.97 24.90 17.62
CA CYS A 882 30.06 25.44 18.47
C CYS A 882 30.03 25.00 19.95
N CYS A 883 28.84 24.88 20.57
CA CYS A 883 28.69 24.51 21.98
C CYS A 883 28.80 23.01 22.27
N GLU A 884 28.44 22.13 21.33
CA GLU A 884 28.64 20.68 21.46
C GLU A 884 30.10 20.31 21.23
N TRP A 885 30.73 20.98 20.26
CA TRP A 885 32.13 20.78 19.92
C TRP A 885 33.09 21.14 21.07
N GLN A 886 32.93 22.31 21.71
CA GLN A 886 33.72 22.67 22.91
C GLN A 886 33.54 21.65 24.05
N ARG A 887 32.36 21.03 24.16
CA ARG A 887 32.11 19.98 25.15
C ARG A 887 32.81 18.66 24.80
N ARG A 888 32.91 18.29 23.52
CA ARG A 888 33.58 17.06 23.07
C ARG A 888 35.10 17.19 23.06
N GLU A 889 35.67 18.33 22.66
CA GLU A 889 37.12 18.59 22.80
C GLU A 889 37.60 18.50 24.26
N SER A 890 36.75 18.84 25.23
CA SER A 890 37.09 18.70 26.64
C SER A 890 37.19 17.25 27.15
N ARG A 891 36.90 16.24 26.30
CA ARG A 891 36.85 14.81 26.64
C ARG A 891 37.84 13.96 25.83
N THR A 892 39.11 14.37 25.75
CA THR A 892 40.16 13.49 25.22
C THR A 892 40.44 12.35 26.18
N LEU A 893 40.16 11.11 25.74
CA LEU A 893 40.45 9.87 26.48
C LEU A 893 41.87 9.36 26.20
N CYS A 894 42.34 9.52 24.96
CA CYS A 894 43.69 9.17 24.55
C CYS A 894 44.10 9.98 23.32
N GLN A 895 45.38 10.30 23.13
CA GLN A 895 45.82 11.08 21.96
C GLN A 895 47.29 10.79 21.60
N ALA A 896 47.58 10.71 20.31
CA ALA A 896 48.95 10.67 19.76
C ALA A 896 48.96 11.28 18.34
N GLU A 897 50.05 11.92 17.95
CA GLU A 897 50.30 12.40 16.56
C GLU A 897 49.10 13.13 15.94
N GLY A 898 48.50 14.06 16.69
CA GLY A 898 47.39 14.86 16.20
C GLY A 898 46.02 14.18 16.22
N VAL A 899 45.90 12.89 16.55
CA VAL A 899 44.63 12.15 16.59
C VAL A 899 44.24 11.80 18.03
N ALA A 900 43.02 12.15 18.41
CA ALA A 900 42.47 11.97 19.75
C ALA A 900 41.24 11.04 19.75
N LEU A 901 41.18 10.11 20.70
CA LEU A 901 39.95 9.40 21.09
C LEU A 901 39.12 10.35 21.97
N THR A 902 37.92 10.69 21.52
CA THR A 902 37.03 11.67 22.18
C THR A 902 35.78 11.07 22.78
N GLY A 903 35.46 9.83 22.38
CA GLY A 903 34.28 9.12 22.86
C GLY A 903 34.45 7.61 22.70
N LEU A 904 33.86 6.89 23.63
CA LEU A 904 33.83 5.44 23.65
C LEU A 904 32.46 5.00 24.16
N ARG A 905 31.79 4.10 23.44
CA ARG A 905 30.49 3.55 23.83
C ARG A 905 30.62 2.07 24.18
N VAL A 906 31.23 1.79 25.33
CA VAL A 906 31.37 0.44 25.88
C VAL A 906 30.12 0.08 26.68
N PRO A 907 29.61 -1.16 26.61
CA PRO A 907 28.53 -1.61 27.50
C PRO A 907 28.93 -1.52 28.99
N GLU A 908 27.98 -1.16 29.86
CA GLU A 908 28.21 -1.07 31.31
C GLU A 908 28.51 -2.43 31.96
N ALA A 909 28.00 -3.52 31.37
CA ALA A 909 28.28 -4.89 31.75
C ALA A 909 28.41 -5.76 30.51
N GLN A 910 29.41 -6.63 30.48
CA GLN A 910 29.66 -7.59 29.41
C GLN A 910 29.46 -9.00 29.95
N ILE A 911 28.79 -9.86 29.20
CA ILE A 911 28.63 -11.28 29.57
C ILE A 911 29.93 -12.00 29.18
N GLU A 912 30.44 -12.87 30.07
CA GLU A 912 31.61 -13.71 29.77
C GLU A 912 31.48 -14.42 28.41
N GLY A 913 32.58 -14.52 27.66
CA GLY A 913 32.65 -15.25 26.38
C GLY A 913 31.92 -14.67 25.18
N VAL A 914 31.12 -13.62 25.36
CA VAL A 914 30.54 -12.86 24.24
C VAL A 914 31.60 -11.86 23.74
N PRO A 915 31.81 -11.71 22.42
CA PRO A 915 32.67 -10.66 21.87
C PRO A 915 32.27 -9.28 22.42
N LEU A 916 33.26 -8.46 22.73
CA LEU A 916 33.04 -7.09 23.22
C LEU A 916 32.98 -6.16 22.00
N ASP A 917 31.75 -5.82 21.59
CA ASP A 917 31.48 -4.87 20.52
C ASP A 917 31.23 -3.46 21.08
N PHE A 918 31.97 -2.47 20.56
CA PHE A 918 31.76 -1.06 20.88
C PHE A 918 32.15 -0.14 19.72
N SER A 919 31.86 1.15 19.85
CA SER A 919 32.30 2.16 18.88
C SER A 919 33.30 3.14 19.50
N ALA A 920 34.40 3.40 18.80
CA ALA A 920 35.40 4.40 19.12
C ALA A 920 35.18 5.66 18.27
N GLU A 921 35.15 6.83 18.91
CA GLU A 921 34.99 8.14 18.25
C GLU A 921 36.33 8.89 18.26
N TRP A 922 36.96 9.00 17.09
CA TRP A 922 38.25 9.63 16.87
C TRP A 922 38.11 11.03 16.29
N HIS A 923 39.06 11.91 16.60
CA HIS A 923 39.15 13.27 16.09
C HIS A 923 40.58 13.63 15.69
N ALA A 924 40.78 14.16 14.49
CA ALA A 924 42.07 14.67 14.04
C ALA A 924 42.18 16.18 14.29
N SER A 925 43.00 16.59 15.25
CA SER A 925 43.26 17.99 15.60
C SER A 925 44.17 18.73 14.59
N GLU A 926 44.94 17.96 13.81
CA GLU A 926 45.80 18.38 12.70
C GLU A 926 45.77 17.30 11.60
N ASP A 927 46.38 17.57 10.44
CA ASP A 927 46.52 16.57 9.37
C ASP A 927 47.55 15.50 9.81
N PRO A 928 47.14 14.25 10.09
CA PRO A 928 48.06 13.24 10.63
C PRO A 928 49.12 12.87 9.59
N LEU A 929 50.40 12.87 10.01
CA LEU A 929 51.53 12.57 9.13
C LEU A 929 51.97 11.10 9.17
N VAL A 930 51.42 10.33 10.11
CA VAL A 930 51.73 8.91 10.31
C VAL A 930 50.46 8.09 10.43
N ASP A 931 50.57 6.80 10.08
CA ASP A 931 49.49 5.84 10.24
C ASP A 931 49.47 5.25 11.64
N LEU A 932 48.40 5.58 12.37
CA LEU A 932 48.17 5.10 13.71
C LEU A 932 47.40 3.78 13.69
N ARG A 933 47.79 2.88 14.58
CA ARG A 933 47.09 1.64 14.90
C ARG A 933 46.67 1.65 16.36
N ALA A 934 45.55 1.01 16.66
CA ALA A 934 45.05 0.82 18.00
C ALA A 934 45.29 -0.62 18.43
N ARG A 935 45.93 -0.79 19.59
CA ARG A 935 45.94 -2.03 20.33
C ARG A 935 45.02 -1.89 21.53
N TRP A 936 43.90 -2.59 21.48
CA TRP A 936 42.93 -2.67 22.56
C TRP A 936 43.21 -3.89 23.41
N GLU A 937 43.28 -3.70 24.73
CA GLU A 937 43.58 -4.76 25.69
C GLU A 937 42.55 -4.75 26.80
N VAL A 938 42.01 -5.92 27.13
CA VAL A 938 41.30 -6.14 28.39
C VAL A 938 42.29 -6.73 29.37
N LEU A 939 42.48 -6.05 30.50
CA LEU A 939 43.41 -6.44 31.56
C LEU A 939 42.63 -6.96 32.77
N ASP A 940 43.11 -8.04 33.38
CA ASP A 940 42.59 -8.53 34.66
C ASP A 940 43.11 -7.69 35.86
N ALA A 941 42.66 -8.04 37.07
CA ALA A 941 43.07 -7.35 38.29
C ALA A 941 44.58 -7.43 38.61
N THR A 942 45.34 -8.33 37.96
CA THR A 942 46.80 -8.45 38.07
C THR A 942 47.56 -7.65 37.01
N GLY A 943 46.83 -7.06 36.05
CA GLY A 943 47.38 -6.36 34.89
C GLY A 943 47.75 -7.29 33.73
N ALA A 944 47.31 -8.55 33.74
CA ALA A 944 47.55 -9.48 32.64
C ALA A 944 46.51 -9.30 31.52
N THR A 945 46.96 -9.29 30.27
CA THR A 945 46.09 -9.20 29.09
C THR A 945 45.29 -10.49 28.91
N VAL A 946 43.96 -10.39 28.98
CA VAL A 946 43.02 -11.51 28.77
C VAL A 946 42.36 -11.50 27.40
N ALA A 947 42.24 -10.33 26.78
CA ALA A 947 41.78 -10.16 25.40
C ALA A 947 42.59 -9.05 24.72
N LEU A 948 42.88 -9.23 23.44
CA LEU A 948 43.74 -8.33 22.65
C LEU A 948 43.18 -8.21 21.24
N HIS A 949 43.06 -6.99 20.75
CA HIS A 949 42.81 -6.70 19.33
C HIS A 949 43.74 -5.59 18.86
N GLU A 950 44.48 -5.82 17.77
CA GLU A 950 45.38 -4.82 17.18
C GLU A 950 45.07 -4.58 15.70
N GLY A 951 44.70 -3.35 15.36
CA GLY A 951 44.24 -2.99 14.02
C GLY A 951 44.43 -1.50 13.71
N PRO A 952 44.08 -1.05 12.50
CA PRO A 952 43.94 0.38 12.21
C PRO A 952 42.91 1.03 13.15
N LEU A 953 42.97 2.36 13.32
CA LEU A 953 41.97 3.07 14.16
C LEU A 953 40.54 2.94 13.61
N ALA A 954 40.41 2.79 12.29
CA ALA A 954 39.17 2.48 11.59
C ALA A 954 39.46 1.44 10.50
N PRO A 955 38.77 0.29 10.48
CA PRO A 955 38.94 -0.74 9.44
C PRO A 955 38.81 -0.14 8.02
N GLY A 956 39.74 -0.49 7.14
CA GLY A 956 39.81 0.04 5.76
C GLY A 956 40.42 1.44 5.61
N SER A 957 40.75 2.14 6.70
CA SER A 957 41.27 3.51 6.67
C SER A 957 42.66 3.66 7.28
N HIS A 958 43.41 4.62 6.76
CA HIS A 958 44.74 5.04 7.18
C HIS A 958 44.62 6.47 7.73
N THR A 959 45.22 6.78 8.88
CA THR A 959 45.07 8.10 9.51
C THR A 959 45.76 9.19 8.70
N THR A 960 46.74 8.88 7.85
CA THR A 960 47.29 9.87 6.91
C THR A 960 46.32 10.30 5.81
N MET A 961 45.19 9.60 5.64
CA MET A 961 44.10 10.04 4.76
C MET A 961 43.13 11.00 5.45
N TRP A 962 43.29 11.22 6.76
CA TRP A 962 42.39 12.07 7.53
C TRP A 962 42.83 13.52 7.41
N SER A 963 41.88 14.44 7.26
CA SER A 963 42.16 15.86 7.30
C SER A 963 42.00 16.41 8.73
N ARG A 964 42.56 17.58 9.00
CA ARG A 964 42.26 18.36 10.19
C ARG A 964 40.74 18.52 10.37
N LEU A 965 40.27 18.37 11.60
CA LEU A 965 38.86 18.32 12.02
C LEU A 965 38.10 17.07 11.57
N ALA A 966 38.78 16.05 11.06
CA ALA A 966 38.15 14.76 10.82
C ALA A 966 37.52 14.22 12.11
N TRP A 967 36.28 13.76 12.02
CA TRP A 967 35.63 12.98 13.06
C TRP A 967 35.26 11.62 12.49
N VAL A 968 35.75 10.55 13.11
CA VAL A 968 35.59 9.17 12.65
C VAL A 968 34.97 8.33 13.75
N ARG A 969 33.90 7.62 13.42
CA ARG A 969 33.29 6.62 14.31
C ARG A 969 33.61 5.23 13.76
N ALA A 970 34.47 4.50 14.45
CA ALA A 970 34.88 3.17 14.06
C ALA A 970 34.25 2.09 14.96
N PRO A 971 33.72 1.00 14.38
CA PRO A 971 33.41 -0.20 15.16
C PRO A 971 34.70 -0.81 15.71
N VAL A 972 34.61 -1.47 16.86
CA VAL A 972 35.69 -2.29 17.41
C VAL A 972 35.06 -3.55 18.00
N THR A 973 35.60 -4.71 17.63
CA THR A 973 35.21 -6.02 18.17
C THR A 973 36.43 -6.65 18.82
N LEU A 974 36.34 -6.93 20.11
CA LEU A 974 37.34 -7.71 20.84
C LEU A 974 36.79 -9.10 21.11
N GLU A 975 37.47 -10.12 20.55
CA GLU A 975 37.18 -11.50 20.89
C GLU A 975 37.53 -11.77 22.36
N MET A 976 36.53 -12.20 23.12
CA MET A 976 36.66 -12.45 24.56
C MET A 976 36.85 -13.95 24.81
N PRO A 977 37.71 -14.36 25.75
CA PRO A 977 37.82 -15.76 26.13
C PRO A 977 36.44 -16.35 26.50
N PRO A 978 36.11 -17.58 26.07
CA PRO A 978 34.78 -18.17 26.25
C PRO A 978 34.40 -18.35 27.73
N GLN A 979 35.38 -18.36 28.63
CA GLN A 979 35.23 -18.43 30.08
C GLN A 979 36.02 -17.31 30.73
N MET A 980 35.36 -16.52 31.56
CA MET A 980 35.99 -15.42 32.31
C MET A 980 35.44 -15.37 33.72
N LEU A 981 36.29 -15.01 34.68
CA LEU A 981 35.81 -14.76 36.04
C LEU A 981 34.94 -13.51 36.02
N HIS A 982 33.84 -13.51 36.78
CA HIS A 982 33.08 -12.28 36.96
C HIS A 982 33.87 -11.28 37.79
N GLY A 983 33.69 -10.00 37.51
CA GLY A 983 34.34 -8.93 38.25
C GLY A 983 34.86 -7.80 37.36
N PRO A 984 35.57 -6.85 37.97
CA PRO A 984 36.10 -5.69 37.26
C PRO A 984 37.34 -6.08 36.45
N TYR A 985 37.33 -5.69 35.18
CA TYR A 985 38.46 -5.68 34.27
C TYR A 985 38.74 -4.24 33.85
N HIS A 986 39.88 -3.97 33.22
CA HIS A 986 40.23 -2.66 32.69
C HIS A 986 40.39 -2.72 31.18
N LEU A 987 39.83 -1.75 30.48
CA LEU A 987 40.06 -1.58 29.04
C LEU A 987 41.20 -0.58 28.84
N ASN A 988 42.31 -1.04 28.27
CA ASN A 988 43.46 -0.22 27.92
C ASN A 988 43.56 -0.04 26.40
N LEU A 989 43.97 1.15 25.97
CA LEU A 989 44.27 1.45 24.58
C LEU A 989 45.72 1.90 24.44
N THR A 990 46.46 1.23 23.56
CA THR A 990 47.78 1.68 23.11
C THR A 990 47.72 2.14 21.66
N LEU A 991 48.09 3.40 21.40
CA LEU A 991 48.29 3.95 20.06
C LEU A 991 49.71 3.65 19.58
N LEU A 992 49.80 3.08 18.39
CA LEU A 992 51.05 2.61 17.77
C LEU A 992 51.29 3.35 16.44
N ALA A 993 52.55 3.64 16.10
CA ALA A 993 52.99 3.96 14.73
C ALA A 993 54.18 3.06 14.37
N ASP A 994 54.19 2.45 13.19
CA ASP A 994 55.22 1.49 12.77
C ASP A 994 55.55 0.41 13.83
N ALA A 995 54.49 -0.08 14.51
CA ALA A 995 54.54 -1.03 15.63
C ALA A 995 55.25 -0.52 16.92
N ALA A 996 55.73 0.73 16.94
CA ALA A 996 56.21 1.38 18.16
C ALA A 996 55.05 2.00 18.94
N ALA A 997 55.01 1.75 20.25
CA ALA A 997 54.01 2.36 21.13
C ALA A 997 54.32 3.84 21.36
N LEU A 998 53.35 4.69 21.03
CA LEU A 998 53.42 6.14 21.20
C LEU A 998 52.78 6.59 22.51
N GLN A 999 51.58 6.06 22.80
CA GLN A 999 50.79 6.44 23.97
C GLN A 999 49.95 5.25 24.44
N SER A 1000 49.88 5.02 25.76
CA SER A 1000 48.95 4.07 26.39
C SER A 1000 48.00 4.83 27.32
N CYS A 1001 46.72 4.46 27.32
CA CYS A 1001 45.66 5.14 28.06
C CYS A 1001 44.71 4.12 28.69
N ASP A 1002 44.52 4.20 30.00
CA ASP A 1002 43.47 3.45 30.72
C ASP A 1002 42.11 4.11 30.44
N LEU A 1003 41.21 3.38 29.79
CA LEU A 1003 39.90 3.84 29.37
C LEU A 1003 38.80 3.55 30.41
N GLY A 1004 39.15 2.90 31.52
CA GLY A 1004 38.27 2.64 32.65
C GLY A 1004 37.85 1.18 32.80
N ALA A 1005 36.94 0.96 33.74
CA ALA A 1005 36.52 -0.37 34.14
C ALA A 1005 35.48 -0.98 33.19
N LEU A 1006 35.65 -2.26 32.88
CA LEU A 1006 34.71 -3.14 32.20
C LEU A 1006 34.25 -4.20 33.19
N ASN A 1007 32.96 -4.27 33.50
CA ASN A 1007 32.44 -5.27 34.43
C ASN A 1007 32.02 -6.54 33.68
N ILE A 1008 32.71 -7.66 33.94
CA ILE A 1008 32.33 -8.96 33.40
C ILE A 1008 31.32 -9.62 34.32
N THR A 1009 30.20 -10.04 33.74
CA THR A 1009 29.13 -10.77 34.42
C THR A 1009 29.14 -12.23 34.01
N SER A 1010 28.92 -13.13 34.97
CA SER A 1010 28.77 -14.56 34.67
C SER A 1010 27.50 -14.80 33.86
N ARG A 1011 27.57 -15.77 32.95
CA ARG A 1011 26.39 -16.22 32.23
C ARG A 1011 25.51 -17.07 33.15
N PRO A 1012 24.18 -17.06 32.96
CA PRO A 1012 23.31 -17.96 33.70
C PRO A 1012 23.57 -19.40 33.25
N ARG A 1013 24.13 -20.21 34.14
CA ARG A 1013 24.40 -21.65 33.95
C ARG A 1013 23.47 -22.46 34.83
N SER A 1014 23.01 -23.60 34.32
CA SER A 1014 22.27 -24.58 35.13
C SER A 1014 23.15 -25.80 35.35
N PHE A 1015 23.24 -26.24 36.60
CA PHE A 1015 23.85 -27.53 36.96
C PHE A 1015 22.80 -28.50 37.51
N ASP A 1016 21.57 -28.00 37.70
CA ASP A 1016 20.47 -28.77 38.21
C ASP A 1016 19.88 -29.63 37.08
N LEU A 1017 19.78 -30.93 37.35
CA LEU A 1017 19.10 -31.87 36.46
C LEU A 1017 17.58 -31.81 36.75
N PRO A 1018 16.73 -31.50 35.75
CA PRO A 1018 15.29 -31.61 35.93
C PRO A 1018 14.86 -33.08 36.06
N THR A 1019 13.60 -33.31 36.45
CA THR A 1019 13.01 -34.65 36.33
C THR A 1019 12.68 -34.91 34.86
N LEU A 1020 13.47 -35.76 34.20
CA LEU A 1020 13.33 -36.12 32.79
C LEU A 1020 12.18 -37.12 32.59
N ALA A 1021 11.29 -36.90 31.62
CA ALA A 1021 10.24 -37.87 31.32
C ALA A 1021 10.81 -39.12 30.63
N TYR A 1022 11.79 -38.94 29.76
CA TYR A 1022 12.49 -40.03 29.07
C TYR A 1022 14.02 -39.90 29.27
N PRO A 1023 14.56 -40.41 30.39
CA PRO A 1023 16.00 -40.45 30.61
C PRO A 1023 16.65 -41.46 29.65
N GLN A 1024 17.64 -41.01 28.88
CA GLN A 1024 18.44 -41.84 27.99
C GLN A 1024 19.82 -41.21 27.87
N GLN A 1025 20.84 -41.93 28.33
CA GLN A 1025 22.20 -41.42 28.34
C GLN A 1025 23.01 -41.93 27.14
N ALA A 1026 23.83 -41.03 26.59
CA ALA A 1026 24.78 -41.33 25.54
C ALA A 1026 25.91 -40.30 25.57
N ASP A 1027 27.15 -40.77 25.47
CA ASP A 1027 28.35 -39.92 25.45
C ASP A 1027 28.81 -39.64 24.02
N PHE A 1028 29.26 -38.41 23.78
CA PHE A 1028 29.79 -37.94 22.51
C PHE A 1028 31.21 -37.41 22.73
N ASP A 1029 32.19 -38.16 22.21
CA ASP A 1029 33.64 -37.89 22.28
C ASP A 1029 34.16 -37.55 23.70
N ALA A 1030 33.49 -38.05 24.74
CA ALA A 1030 33.74 -37.75 26.16
C ALA A 1030 33.66 -36.24 26.56
N GLU A 1031 33.20 -35.36 25.67
CA GLU A 1031 33.01 -33.93 25.94
C GLU A 1031 31.54 -33.58 26.24
N LEU A 1032 30.60 -34.27 25.59
CA LEU A 1032 29.16 -34.01 25.69
C LEU A 1032 28.40 -35.29 26.04
N ARG A 1033 27.32 -35.17 26.81
CA ARG A 1033 26.43 -36.28 27.18
C ARG A 1033 24.99 -35.90 26.92
N LEU A 1034 24.23 -36.75 26.24
CA LEU A 1034 22.76 -36.73 26.29
C LEU A 1034 22.34 -37.25 27.67
N LEU A 1035 21.44 -36.55 28.36
CA LEU A 1035 20.86 -36.98 29.64
C LEU A 1035 19.49 -37.62 29.45
N GLY A 1036 18.74 -37.12 28.46
CA GLY A 1036 17.42 -37.57 28.11
C GLY A 1036 16.70 -36.55 27.25
N TYR A 1037 15.40 -36.76 27.05
CA TYR A 1037 14.58 -35.91 26.22
C TYR A 1037 13.13 -35.88 26.71
N ASP A 1038 12.39 -34.88 26.26
CA ASP A 1038 10.94 -34.79 26.39
C ASP A 1038 10.37 -34.51 25.00
N PHE A 1039 9.13 -34.92 24.74
CA PHE A 1039 8.47 -34.54 23.50
C PHE A 1039 6.97 -34.36 23.70
N SER A 1040 6.39 -33.50 22.87
CA SER A 1040 4.94 -33.37 22.73
C SER A 1040 4.58 -33.32 21.26
N ASP A 1041 3.57 -34.10 20.88
CA ASP A 1041 3.07 -34.16 19.51
C ASP A 1041 1.76 -33.38 19.42
N SER A 1042 1.71 -32.45 18.46
CA SER A 1042 0.49 -31.72 18.08
C SER A 1042 0.10 -32.09 16.65
N SER A 1043 -1.12 -31.76 16.22
CA SER A 1043 -1.57 -32.06 14.85
C SER A 1043 -0.73 -31.39 13.74
N GLU A 1044 0.10 -30.39 14.07
CA GLU A 1044 0.85 -29.59 13.10
C GLU A 1044 2.37 -29.80 13.20
N ALA A 1045 2.94 -29.93 14.41
CA ALA A 1045 4.40 -30.08 14.60
C ALA A 1045 4.78 -30.92 15.84
N LEU A 1046 5.97 -31.53 15.79
CA LEU A 1046 6.62 -32.24 16.89
C LEU A 1046 7.50 -31.27 17.66
N ALA A 1047 7.26 -31.08 18.96
CA ALA A 1047 8.16 -30.36 19.84
C ALA A 1047 9.03 -31.35 20.62
N LEU A 1048 10.33 -31.36 20.38
CA LEU A 1048 11.33 -32.23 21.00
C LEU A 1048 12.26 -31.39 21.87
N THR A 1049 12.30 -31.65 23.17
CA THR A 1049 13.25 -31.04 24.11
C THR A 1049 14.40 -32.01 24.36
N LEU A 1050 15.63 -31.57 24.10
CA LEU A 1050 16.84 -32.36 24.34
C LEU A 1050 17.58 -31.80 25.55
N TRP A 1051 18.04 -32.68 26.44
CA TRP A 1051 18.78 -32.31 27.64
C TRP A 1051 20.22 -32.84 27.53
N TRP A 1052 21.17 -31.92 27.41
CA TRP A 1052 22.59 -32.20 27.26
C TRP A 1052 23.34 -31.82 28.54
N GLN A 1053 24.48 -32.46 28.78
CA GLN A 1053 25.44 -32.08 29.81
C GLN A 1053 26.86 -32.06 29.24
N ALA A 1054 27.62 -30.99 29.52
CA ALA A 1054 29.06 -30.98 29.27
C ALA A 1054 29.77 -31.87 30.29
N GLN A 1055 30.52 -32.87 29.81
CA GLN A 1055 31.39 -33.72 30.65
C GLN A 1055 32.75 -33.03 30.89
N ALA A 1056 33.22 -32.27 29.91
CA ALA A 1056 34.37 -31.39 29.98
C ALA A 1056 34.04 -30.05 29.31
N VAL A 1057 34.96 -29.10 29.32
CA VAL A 1057 34.83 -27.90 28.46
C VAL A 1057 35.03 -28.36 27.01
N PRO A 1058 34.01 -28.27 26.14
CA PRO A 1058 34.13 -28.70 24.76
C PRO A 1058 35.24 -27.92 24.03
N SER A 1059 36.06 -28.62 23.25
CA SER A 1059 37.21 -28.04 22.57
C SER A 1059 36.86 -27.26 21.30
N HIS A 1060 35.68 -27.53 20.74
CA HIS A 1060 35.14 -26.89 19.54
C HIS A 1060 33.67 -26.49 19.70
N ASP A 1061 33.20 -25.68 18.77
CA ASP A 1061 31.79 -25.35 18.59
C ASP A 1061 31.10 -26.38 17.69
N TYR A 1062 30.51 -27.38 18.32
CA TYR A 1062 29.80 -28.44 17.65
C TYR A 1062 28.38 -28.03 17.28
N LYS A 1063 27.88 -28.63 16.20
CA LYS A 1063 26.48 -28.56 15.78
C LYS A 1063 25.79 -29.86 16.15
N ARG A 1064 24.61 -29.76 16.74
CA ARG A 1064 23.74 -30.94 16.88
C ARG A 1064 22.97 -31.16 15.59
N PHE A 1065 22.67 -32.42 15.29
CA PHE A 1065 21.68 -32.77 14.29
C PHE A 1065 20.52 -33.53 14.94
N VAL A 1066 19.33 -33.33 14.40
CA VAL A 1066 18.13 -34.11 14.70
C VAL A 1066 17.59 -34.65 13.39
N HIS A 1067 17.56 -35.97 13.25
CA HIS A 1067 17.08 -36.66 12.06
C HIS A 1067 15.79 -37.43 12.36
N VAL A 1068 14.75 -37.17 11.57
CA VAL A 1068 13.55 -38.00 11.54
C VAL A 1068 13.72 -39.04 10.44
N LEU A 1069 13.67 -40.30 10.83
CA LEU A 1069 14.00 -41.45 10.01
C LEU A 1069 12.75 -42.26 9.67
N ALA A 1070 12.52 -42.50 8.39
CA ALA A 1070 11.51 -43.46 7.92
C ALA A 1070 11.90 -44.90 8.33
N PRO A 1071 10.97 -45.87 8.29
CA PRO A 1071 11.28 -47.28 8.59
C PRO A 1071 12.35 -47.88 7.66
N SER A 1072 12.50 -47.33 6.46
CA SER A 1072 13.55 -47.67 5.49
C SER A 1072 14.95 -47.20 5.90
N GLY A 1073 15.07 -46.29 6.89
CA GLY A 1073 16.32 -45.66 7.31
C GLY A 1073 16.63 -44.33 6.63
N GLU A 1074 15.79 -43.88 5.69
CA GLU A 1074 15.94 -42.58 5.01
C GLU A 1074 15.59 -41.41 5.94
N ILE A 1075 16.36 -40.32 5.86
CA ILE A 1075 16.10 -39.07 6.58
C ILE A 1075 15.00 -38.30 5.83
N VAL A 1076 13.84 -38.12 6.47
CA VAL A 1076 12.69 -37.39 5.88
C VAL A 1076 12.60 -35.94 6.33
N VAL A 1077 13.12 -35.64 7.52
CA VAL A 1077 13.23 -34.29 8.09
C VAL A 1077 14.54 -34.21 8.87
N GLN A 1078 15.25 -33.09 8.76
CA GLN A 1078 16.46 -32.82 9.53
C GLN A 1078 16.49 -31.40 10.08
N ASP A 1079 17.11 -31.22 11.24
CA ASP A 1079 17.40 -29.93 11.86
C ASP A 1079 18.82 -29.94 12.44
N ASP A 1080 19.66 -29.06 11.88
CA ASP A 1080 21.08 -28.96 12.20
C ASP A 1080 21.37 -27.54 12.71
N ALA A 1081 21.75 -27.43 13.98
CA ALA A 1081 21.98 -26.14 14.60
C ALA A 1081 23.00 -26.22 15.73
N MET A 1082 23.61 -25.08 16.01
CA MET A 1082 24.27 -24.85 17.30
C MET A 1082 23.18 -24.63 18.37
N PRO A 1083 23.40 -25.04 19.63
CA PRO A 1083 22.36 -25.04 20.66
C PRO A 1083 21.68 -23.70 20.88
N ARG A 1084 20.38 -23.76 21.19
CA ARG A 1084 19.53 -22.57 21.43
C ARG A 1084 19.49 -21.63 20.22
N ASP A 1085 19.24 -22.20 19.04
CA ASP A 1085 19.08 -21.45 17.79
C ASP A 1085 20.28 -20.53 17.48
N TRP A 1086 21.48 -21.11 17.49
CA TRP A 1086 22.75 -20.42 17.19
C TRP A 1086 23.25 -19.41 18.22
N THR A 1087 22.66 -19.38 19.42
CA THR A 1087 23.02 -18.39 20.46
C THR A 1087 23.86 -18.93 21.61
N TYR A 1088 24.07 -20.25 21.71
CA TYR A 1088 24.80 -20.84 22.83
C TYR A 1088 25.84 -21.90 22.42
N PRO A 1089 27.03 -21.46 21.95
CA PRO A 1089 28.17 -22.30 21.59
C PRO A 1089 28.48 -23.43 22.56
N THR A 1090 28.99 -24.58 22.09
CA THR A 1090 29.45 -25.65 23.01
C THR A 1090 30.75 -25.29 23.70
N SER A 1091 31.65 -24.53 23.08
CA SER A 1091 32.88 -24.04 23.74
C SER A 1091 32.62 -23.16 24.97
N TRP A 1092 31.39 -22.66 25.12
CA TRP A 1092 30.95 -21.87 26.27
C TRP A 1092 30.59 -22.72 27.50
N TRP A 1093 30.34 -24.01 27.30
CA TRP A 1093 29.86 -24.91 28.34
C TRP A 1093 31.02 -25.23 29.29
N VAL A 1094 30.70 -25.43 30.57
CA VAL A 1094 31.66 -25.93 31.57
C VAL A 1094 31.28 -27.34 32.01
N ALA A 1095 32.26 -28.07 32.54
CA ALA A 1095 32.03 -29.40 33.08
C ALA A 1095 30.87 -29.40 34.11
N GLY A 1096 29.92 -30.32 33.91
CA GLY A 1096 28.71 -30.48 34.71
C GLY A 1096 27.52 -29.60 34.29
N GLU A 1097 27.72 -28.62 33.41
CA GLU A 1097 26.65 -27.73 32.96
C GLU A 1097 25.60 -28.48 32.14
N VAL A 1098 24.33 -28.26 32.47
CA VAL A 1098 23.16 -28.84 31.81
C VAL A 1098 22.54 -27.80 30.86
N VAL A 1099 22.45 -28.14 29.58
CA VAL A 1099 21.90 -27.28 28.53
C VAL A 1099 20.72 -27.97 27.87
N SER A 1100 19.60 -27.26 27.80
CA SER A 1100 18.38 -27.72 27.16
C SER A 1100 17.90 -26.79 26.07
N GLU A 1101 17.21 -27.36 25.09
CA GLU A 1101 16.52 -26.63 24.03
C GLU A 1101 15.33 -27.43 23.51
N THR A 1102 14.34 -26.73 22.96
CA THR A 1102 13.15 -27.34 22.34
C THR A 1102 13.15 -27.07 20.83
N ILE A 1103 13.23 -28.12 20.03
CA ILE A 1103 13.15 -28.09 18.57
C ILE A 1103 11.72 -28.35 18.12
N THR A 1104 11.23 -27.59 17.14
CA THR A 1104 9.91 -27.81 16.52
C THR A 1104 10.08 -28.33 15.09
N LEU A 1105 9.63 -29.56 14.82
CA LEU A 1105 9.79 -30.23 13.53
C LEU A 1105 8.42 -30.44 12.85
N ALA A 1106 8.30 -30.03 11.59
CA ALA A 1106 7.14 -30.30 10.75
C ALA A 1106 7.26 -31.70 10.12
N VAL A 1107 6.70 -32.71 10.78
CA VAL A 1107 6.82 -34.12 10.35
C VAL A 1107 5.57 -34.57 9.56
N PRO A 1108 5.70 -35.13 8.35
CA PRO A 1108 4.56 -35.70 7.62
C PRO A 1108 3.86 -36.84 8.40
N PRO A 1109 2.60 -37.18 8.09
CA PRO A 1109 1.96 -38.38 8.66
C PRO A 1109 2.75 -39.68 8.36
N GLY A 1110 2.79 -40.62 9.31
CA GLY A 1110 3.57 -41.87 9.19
C GLY A 1110 4.22 -42.36 10.48
N GLU A 1111 4.91 -43.51 10.38
CA GLU A 1111 5.72 -44.08 11.46
C GLU A 1111 7.20 -43.69 11.29
N TYR A 1112 7.78 -43.03 12.29
CA TYR A 1112 9.18 -42.55 12.23
C TYR A 1112 9.96 -42.83 13.52
N ARG A 1113 11.29 -42.86 13.41
CA ARG A 1113 12.23 -42.84 14.54
C ARG A 1113 13.00 -41.53 14.55
N VAL A 1114 13.35 -41.03 15.74
CA VAL A 1114 14.18 -39.83 15.87
C VAL A 1114 15.60 -40.23 16.27
N GLY A 1115 16.59 -39.71 15.53
CA GLY A 1115 18.00 -39.88 15.83
C GLY A 1115 18.68 -38.54 16.08
N VAL A 1116 19.57 -38.47 17.08
CA VAL A 1116 20.30 -37.27 17.45
C VAL A 1116 21.80 -37.52 17.50
N GLY A 1117 22.59 -36.46 17.33
CA GLY A 1117 24.02 -36.51 17.52
C GLY A 1117 24.69 -35.16 17.29
N TRP A 1118 26.01 -35.18 17.24
CA TRP A 1118 26.84 -33.98 17.13
C TRP A 1118 27.86 -34.13 16.01
N TYR A 1119 28.26 -33.01 15.42
CA TYR A 1119 29.37 -32.93 14.49
C TYR A 1119 30.13 -31.62 14.63
N ASP A 1120 31.40 -31.62 14.22
CA ASP A 1120 32.19 -30.41 14.09
C ASP A 1120 31.76 -29.65 12.83
N GLY A 1121 31.25 -28.43 13.03
CA GLY A 1121 30.75 -27.59 11.93
C GLY A 1121 31.82 -27.16 10.93
N ALA A 1122 33.10 -27.16 11.30
CA ALA A 1122 34.21 -26.79 10.43
C ALA A 1122 34.66 -27.96 9.54
N SER A 1123 34.75 -29.16 10.09
CA SER A 1123 35.19 -30.36 9.36
C SER A 1123 34.05 -31.19 8.76
N GLY A 1124 32.83 -31.03 9.27
CA GLY A 1124 31.66 -31.85 8.92
C GLY A 1124 31.70 -33.27 9.51
N ILE A 1125 32.64 -33.57 10.40
CA ILE A 1125 32.85 -34.91 10.97
C ILE A 1125 31.95 -35.10 12.19
N THR A 1126 31.19 -36.21 12.24
CA THR A 1126 30.34 -36.56 13.38
C THR A 1126 31.16 -37.06 14.57
N LEU A 1127 30.79 -36.64 15.78
CA LEU A 1127 31.45 -37.02 17.02
C LEU A 1127 31.13 -38.48 17.36
N PRO A 1128 32.12 -39.32 17.75
CA PRO A 1128 31.86 -40.68 18.19
C PRO A 1128 30.83 -40.74 19.31
N ALA A 1129 29.77 -41.53 19.14
CA ALA A 1129 28.69 -41.67 20.12
C ALA A 1129 28.70 -43.07 20.76
N THR A 1130 28.64 -43.15 22.09
CA THR A 1130 28.59 -44.42 22.85
C THR A 1130 27.41 -44.44 23.83
N ASP A 1131 26.84 -45.62 24.08
CA ASP A 1131 25.84 -45.83 25.13
C ASP A 1131 26.46 -45.89 26.54
N ASP A 1132 25.63 -46.05 27.57
CA ASP A 1132 26.05 -46.15 28.97
C ASP A 1132 27.00 -47.31 29.28
N ALA A 1133 27.01 -48.34 28.44
CA ALA A 1133 27.92 -49.48 28.55
C ALA A 1133 29.24 -49.26 27.78
N GLY A 1134 29.38 -48.11 27.11
CA GLY A 1134 30.53 -47.76 26.28
C GLY A 1134 30.52 -48.41 24.89
N ALA A 1135 29.39 -48.97 24.44
CA ALA A 1135 29.25 -49.53 23.11
C ALA A 1135 28.94 -48.42 22.08
N PRO A 1136 29.56 -48.43 20.89
CA PRO A 1136 29.36 -47.38 19.91
C PRO A 1136 27.99 -47.48 19.23
N TRP A 1137 27.37 -46.33 18.98
CA TRP A 1137 26.17 -46.21 18.16
C TRP A 1137 26.51 -46.23 16.67
N ALA A 1138 25.65 -46.86 15.86
CA ALA A 1138 25.79 -46.85 14.41
C ALA A 1138 25.69 -45.42 13.86
N ASP A 1139 26.54 -45.09 12.89
CA ASP A 1139 26.64 -43.75 12.28
C ASP A 1139 26.83 -42.60 13.28
N ASN A 1140 27.33 -42.90 14.50
CA ASN A 1140 27.44 -41.95 15.60
C ASN A 1140 26.11 -41.26 15.96
N ARG A 1141 24.99 -41.97 15.76
CA ARG A 1141 23.63 -41.47 15.92
C ARG A 1141 22.90 -42.24 17.00
N VAL A 1142 22.50 -41.52 18.04
CA VAL A 1142 21.69 -42.07 19.14
C VAL A 1142 20.23 -42.09 18.70
N ILE A 1143 19.61 -43.26 18.67
CA ILE A 1143 18.19 -43.41 18.38
C ILE A 1143 17.41 -43.29 19.69
N LEU A 1144 16.44 -42.39 19.75
CA LEU A 1144 15.64 -42.15 20.95
C LEU A 1144 14.60 -43.26 21.14
N ASP A 1145 14.65 -43.96 22.27
CA ASP A 1145 13.98 -45.26 22.48
C ASP A 1145 12.44 -45.20 22.40
N GLU A 1146 11.85 -44.14 22.97
CA GLU A 1146 10.39 -43.92 23.06
C GLU A 1146 9.88 -42.86 22.05
N ALA A 1147 10.74 -42.35 21.17
CA ALA A 1147 10.37 -41.37 20.15
C ALA A 1147 9.87 -42.02 18.85
N LEU A 1148 8.97 -43.01 18.98
CA LEU A 1148 8.31 -43.63 17.84
C LEU A 1148 7.08 -42.81 17.47
N LEU A 1149 7.24 -41.92 16.49
CA LEU A 1149 6.16 -41.05 16.04
C LEU A 1149 5.18 -41.90 15.23
N ARG A 1150 3.91 -41.93 15.64
CA ARG A 1150 2.79 -42.45 14.83
C ARG A 1150 1.86 -41.30 14.50
N ARG A 1151 2.10 -40.61 13.39
CA ARG A 1151 1.22 -39.54 12.90
C ARG A 1151 0.17 -40.05 11.92
#